data_AF-A0A329T9Q2-F1
#
_entry.id   AF-A0A329T9Q2-F1
#
_cell.length_a   1.000
_cell.length_b   1.000
_cell.length_c   1.000
_cell.angle_alpha   90.00
_cell.angle_beta   90.00
_cell.angle_gamma   90.00
#
_symmetry.space_group_name_H-M   'P 1'
#
loop_
_entity.id
_entity.type
_entity.pdbx_description
1 polymer ?
#
loop_
_entity_poly.entity_id
_entity_poly.type
_entity_poly.pdbx_seq_one_letter_code
_entity_poly.pdbx_strand_id
1 'polypeptide(L)'
;MPGNSFPDDHAPDASQPNRPRPTRIPARTEALRSRAEADRENAEGEFDAARSIARRLGAHPIRSDDADPAKEPPEGVEFGFWTPDLVEAGVPVENVQLELFTAVEGGDGGEPDGGEPDGGEPDEGEPDEDRIDPGRDTLRDVEFRVDRVPVERDEEYHWVAVENVRVGTAEQVGTLYQLTYETQGEWEVVRDPLAYSVPFGAFAPAEVYDWDLLDATRPDRDHFRSLGTAGEALPTTVDDGVARVDPATSMLEIHPGTSTEEGSLRALAERFREVGRKLRSDEPLDPAERNYAGYDAIQLMPVEPLTQAYGRQWYWRPGESEAGDGSGTGGGGSSATHGSPADAFDRERDTERVTVGVERPDQTNWGYDVVVSAFSAANPAILETGRPDELVEFIAACHAMPDPIRVVFDVALGHADDAGAELLPDPFFEGPGMYGLHLNYRHPVVRAILLELQRRKMDFGADGIRVDGAQDFTYHDPETGENVHDDAFLAEMDRVVQEVAGSKYRPWMIYEDGRPWPREDWELASTYRTLIDDHPHAFQWSPVTFAHNKPALLTFWVTKWWRMREVGESGSQWITGVANHDTLRRGSQVEVSDDWSGALINPYLADSPPETIREAYDSPAVLVWFHVAMPGVPMDFLHANYRAPWGFVRDTDPTWNVKVVAEEAPWIDWHVPEGGFEGSDAFARLKALGFGTKAELKGFVTTLAALVDATDYDVDLIAELLSVQGTPLETGTAADGAHGGDLTAEDLQAFSFAWSADVSDYAVLDRWADDQDDARTAFDRSVREFRQDRPWLRSDIDPGTGEAFGYRHPTNGSVLYYAVRRSPDGSETLLVACNVEGVPVDVTVEGLLAEAGNRTGSDGWSVALASPSTGTEASDAVVDGSNPVTLETADAVVWRRSEE
;
A
#
# COMPACT_ATOMS: atom_id res chain seq x y z
N MET A 1 55.81 1.18 56.28
CA MET A 1 54.46 0.94 56.84
C MET A 1 53.98 2.28 57.35
N PRO A 2 53.36 3.11 56.50
CA PRO A 2 52.08 2.92 55.79
C PRO A 2 52.31 2.72 54.27
N GLY A 3 51.38 2.35 53.39
CA GLY A 3 49.90 2.29 53.41
C GLY A 3 49.40 3.06 52.16
N ASN A 4 49.39 2.40 51.00
CA ASN A 4 49.20 2.99 49.67
C ASN A 4 47.79 3.56 49.44
N SER A 5 47.75 4.75 48.86
CA SER A 5 46.65 5.34 48.10
C SER A 5 46.99 5.26 46.61
N PHE A 6 46.09 4.74 45.77
CA PHE A 6 46.11 4.94 44.32
C PHE A 6 44.95 5.88 43.96
N PRO A 7 45.16 6.91 43.11
CA PRO A 7 44.07 7.64 42.49
C PRO A 7 43.62 6.92 41.20
N ASP A 8 42.30 6.86 41.00
CA ASP A 8 41.67 6.52 39.73
C ASP A 8 41.94 7.64 38.71
N ASP A 9 42.80 7.35 37.74
CA ASP A 9 42.92 8.12 36.50
C ASP A 9 41.93 7.50 35.50
N HIS A 10 40.78 8.16 35.31
CA HIS A 10 40.01 8.00 34.08
C HIS A 10 40.78 8.66 32.95
N ALA A 11 41.48 7.86 32.15
CA ALA A 11 42.00 8.30 30.87
C ALA A 11 40.83 8.59 29.93
N PRO A 12 40.80 9.73 29.22
CA PRO A 12 39.86 9.94 28.14
C PRO A 12 40.24 9.00 26.99
N ASP A 13 39.30 8.16 26.58
CA ASP A 13 39.42 7.39 25.34
C ASP A 13 39.61 8.36 24.17
N ALA A 14 40.71 8.17 23.46
CA ALA A 14 41.17 9.01 22.38
C ALA A 14 41.10 8.20 21.08
N SER A 15 39.88 7.98 20.60
CA SER A 15 39.63 7.56 19.22
C SER A 15 38.39 8.28 18.67
N GLN A 16 38.59 8.98 17.54
CA GLN A 16 37.65 9.75 16.71
C GLN A 16 37.28 11.20 17.12
N PRO A 17 37.05 12.11 16.14
CA PRO A 17 36.77 13.52 16.43
C PRO A 17 35.43 13.62 17.15
N ASN A 18 35.51 13.96 18.43
CA ASN A 18 34.41 14.08 19.38
C ASN A 18 33.30 14.99 18.84
N ARG A 19 32.29 14.43 18.14
CA ARG A 19 31.09 15.19 17.75
C ARG A 19 30.48 15.78 19.02
N PRO A 20 30.16 17.09 19.03
CA PRO A 20 29.61 17.73 20.21
C PRO A 20 28.35 16.99 20.68
N ARG A 21 28.13 16.98 22.00
CA ARG A 21 26.96 16.34 22.57
C ARG A 21 25.70 17.16 22.25
N PRO A 22 24.56 16.50 22.00
CA PRO A 22 23.28 17.17 21.91
C PRO A 22 23.05 18.02 23.16
N THR A 23 22.71 19.29 22.96
CA THR A 23 22.52 20.24 24.07
C THR A 23 21.21 20.95 23.90
N ARG A 24 20.42 21.06 24.99
CA ARG A 24 19.15 21.79 24.97
C ARG A 24 19.38 23.27 24.64
N ILE A 25 18.54 23.84 23.80
CA ILE A 25 18.46 25.26 23.45
C ILE A 25 17.33 25.92 24.29
N PRO A 26 17.62 26.51 25.47
CA PRO A 26 16.57 26.83 26.44
C PRO A 26 15.56 27.86 25.94
N ALA A 27 16.03 28.88 25.21
CA ALA A 27 15.17 29.94 24.69
C ALA A 27 14.19 29.44 23.62
N ARG A 28 14.60 28.46 22.79
CA ARG A 28 13.74 27.82 21.78
C ARG A 28 12.76 26.85 22.43
N THR A 29 13.20 26.08 23.43
CA THR A 29 12.30 25.20 24.20
C THR A 29 11.18 26.00 24.89
N GLU A 30 11.51 27.10 25.55
CA GLU A 30 10.51 27.96 26.21
C GLU A 30 9.56 28.59 25.18
N ALA A 31 10.06 28.89 23.96
CA ALA A 31 9.23 29.41 22.88
C ALA A 31 8.22 28.37 22.36
N LEU A 32 8.61 27.10 22.21
CA LEU A 32 7.70 26.00 21.87
C LEU A 32 6.57 25.87 22.90
N ARG A 33 6.95 25.81 24.18
CA ARG A 33 6.03 25.72 25.32
C ARG A 33 5.04 26.88 25.34
N SER A 34 5.56 28.10 25.29
CA SER A 34 4.74 29.33 25.29
C SER A 34 3.84 29.42 24.06
N ARG A 35 4.28 28.87 22.93
CA ARG A 35 3.48 28.86 21.70
C ARG A 35 2.28 27.93 21.84
N ALA A 36 2.47 26.72 22.35
CA ALA A 36 1.38 25.77 22.59
C ALA A 36 0.32 26.34 23.55
N GLU A 37 0.76 27.00 24.63
CA GLU A 37 -0.10 27.75 25.56
C GLU A 37 -0.92 28.82 24.81
N ALA A 38 -0.24 29.65 23.99
CA ALA A 38 -0.91 30.68 23.19
C ALA A 38 -1.88 30.11 22.15
N ASP A 39 -1.59 28.96 21.54
CA ASP A 39 -2.50 28.32 20.59
C ASP A 39 -3.79 27.88 21.27
N ARG A 40 -3.72 27.35 22.51
CA ARG A 40 -4.92 27.02 23.31
C ARG A 40 -5.70 28.28 23.73
N GLU A 41 -5.02 29.35 24.11
CA GLU A 41 -5.69 30.61 24.51
C GLU A 41 -6.41 31.31 23.35
N ASN A 42 -5.89 31.19 22.12
CA ASN A 42 -6.40 31.93 20.95
C ASN A 42 -7.35 31.11 20.06
N ALA A 43 -7.45 29.80 20.25
CA ALA A 43 -8.31 28.92 19.45
C ALA A 43 -9.81 29.12 19.75
N GLU A 44 -10.66 28.84 18.77
CA GLU A 44 -12.12 28.89 18.95
C GLU A 44 -12.64 27.69 19.76
N GLY A 45 -11.90 26.57 19.76
CA GLY A 45 -12.17 25.39 20.57
C GLY A 45 -10.97 24.44 20.65
N GLU A 46 -11.13 23.35 21.41
CA GLU A 46 -10.07 22.38 21.66
C GLU A 46 -9.54 21.74 20.37
N PHE A 47 -10.40 21.46 19.40
CA PHE A 47 -9.99 20.89 18.11
C PHE A 47 -9.12 21.85 17.31
N ASP A 48 -9.45 23.15 17.27
CA ASP A 48 -8.64 24.15 16.54
C ASP A 48 -7.28 24.36 17.22
N ALA A 49 -7.26 24.35 18.55
CA ALA A 49 -6.00 24.39 19.30
C ALA A 49 -5.14 23.15 18.97
N ALA A 50 -5.75 21.97 19.03
CA ALA A 50 -5.08 20.70 18.73
C ALA A 50 -4.53 20.66 17.31
N ARG A 51 -5.28 21.15 16.30
CA ARG A 51 -4.80 21.26 14.91
C ARG A 51 -3.58 22.17 14.81
N SER A 52 -3.55 23.29 15.53
CA SER A 52 -2.38 24.17 15.55
C SER A 52 -1.16 23.48 16.18
N ILE A 53 -1.37 22.79 17.30
CA ILE A 53 -0.31 22.13 18.09
C ILE A 53 0.26 20.91 17.35
N ALA A 54 -0.59 20.09 16.74
CA ALA A 54 -0.20 18.86 16.02
C ALA A 54 0.90 19.11 14.96
N ARG A 55 0.89 20.28 14.32
CA ARG A 55 1.92 20.69 13.35
C ARG A 55 3.34 20.77 13.91
N ARG A 56 3.50 20.84 15.23
CA ARG A 56 4.80 20.92 15.91
C ARG A 56 5.18 19.63 16.65
N LEU A 57 4.32 18.61 16.64
CA LEU A 57 4.64 17.31 17.20
C LEU A 57 5.62 16.54 16.29
N GLY A 58 6.40 15.63 16.87
CA GLY A 58 7.53 14.96 16.22
C GLY A 58 8.78 15.84 16.16
N ALA A 59 9.75 15.46 15.32
CA ALA A 59 11.00 16.19 15.11
C ALA A 59 10.94 17.18 13.93
N HIS A 60 11.40 18.41 14.15
CA HIS A 60 11.42 19.49 13.17
C HIS A 60 12.80 20.16 13.11
N PRO A 61 13.54 20.07 11.98
CA PRO A 61 14.81 20.76 11.80
C PRO A 61 14.67 22.29 11.96
N ILE A 62 15.55 22.91 12.74
CA ILE A 62 15.54 24.35 13.00
C ILE A 62 16.32 25.07 11.91
N ARG A 63 15.66 25.98 11.20
CA ARG A 63 16.28 26.95 10.29
C ARG A 63 15.75 28.36 10.56
N SER A 64 16.42 29.37 10.03
CA SER A 64 15.85 30.71 9.96
C SER A 64 14.76 30.78 8.89
N ASP A 65 13.75 31.62 9.07
CA ASP A 65 12.61 31.75 8.13
C ASP A 65 13.01 32.03 6.66
N ASP A 66 14.16 32.66 6.43
CA ASP A 66 14.68 32.99 5.09
C ASP A 66 15.73 31.98 4.57
N ALA A 67 15.98 30.88 5.28
CA ALA A 67 16.99 29.89 4.89
C ALA A 67 16.57 29.13 3.64
N ASP A 68 17.54 28.79 2.78
CA ASP A 68 17.35 27.85 1.68
C ASP A 68 17.70 26.43 2.16
N PRO A 69 16.72 25.52 2.38
CA PRO A 69 17.00 24.19 2.92
C PRO A 69 17.97 23.38 2.06
N ALA A 70 18.04 23.64 0.75
CA ALA A 70 18.96 22.98 -0.17
C ALA A 70 20.43 23.43 -0.01
N LYS A 71 20.70 24.49 0.77
CA LYS A 71 22.05 25.05 0.93
C LYS A 71 22.46 25.22 2.39
N GLU A 72 21.49 25.39 3.29
CA GLU A 72 21.72 25.75 4.68
C GLU A 72 21.29 24.58 5.58
N PRO A 73 22.25 23.92 6.26
CA PRO A 73 21.93 22.84 7.18
C PRO A 73 21.20 23.40 8.41
N PRO A 74 20.41 22.57 9.10
CA PRO A 74 19.68 22.99 10.29
C PRO A 74 20.63 23.30 11.45
N GLU A 75 20.26 24.28 12.28
CA GLU A 75 21.01 24.71 13.47
C GLU A 75 20.74 23.81 14.70
N GLY A 76 19.66 23.04 14.66
CA GLY A 76 19.20 22.16 15.72
C GLY A 76 17.88 21.50 15.32
N VAL A 77 17.18 20.90 16.28
CA VAL A 77 15.91 20.21 16.07
C VAL A 77 14.95 20.52 17.21
N GLU A 78 13.71 20.85 16.89
CA GLU A 78 12.59 20.97 17.82
C GLU A 78 11.84 19.65 17.90
N PHE A 79 11.49 19.22 19.11
CA PHE A 79 10.76 17.98 19.38
C PHE A 79 9.49 18.29 20.18
N GLY A 80 8.39 17.66 19.79
CA GLY A 80 7.10 17.75 20.47
C GLY A 80 6.43 16.39 20.62
N PHE A 81 5.88 16.09 21.80
CA PHE A 81 5.13 14.86 22.06
C PHE A 81 3.82 15.18 22.76
N TRP A 82 2.75 14.45 22.40
CA TRP A 82 1.51 14.42 23.18
C TRP A 82 1.47 13.14 24.00
N THR A 83 1.43 13.28 25.32
CA THR A 83 1.59 12.17 26.27
C THR A 83 0.56 12.28 27.40
N PRO A 84 -0.74 12.12 27.10
CA PRO A 84 -1.81 12.27 28.08
C PRO A 84 -1.66 11.26 29.24
N ASP A 85 -1.29 10.02 28.92
CA ASP A 85 -1.21 8.92 29.88
C ASP A 85 -0.15 9.15 30.97
N LEU A 86 0.97 9.80 30.63
CA LEU A 86 2.01 10.19 31.60
C LEU A 86 1.46 11.21 32.62
N VAL A 87 0.61 12.13 32.16
CA VAL A 87 -0.02 13.13 33.03
C VAL A 87 -1.08 12.49 33.90
N GLU A 88 -1.91 11.59 33.34
CA GLU A 88 -2.91 10.83 34.09
C GLU A 88 -2.26 9.96 35.18
N ALA A 89 -1.16 9.27 34.84
CA ALA A 89 -0.38 8.46 35.79
C ALA A 89 0.39 9.31 36.83
N GLY A 90 0.43 10.63 36.67
CA GLY A 90 1.10 11.54 37.60
C GLY A 90 2.62 11.50 37.53
N VAL A 91 3.19 11.13 36.38
CA VAL A 91 4.64 11.10 36.16
C VAL A 91 5.23 12.51 36.30
N PRO A 92 6.22 12.73 37.17
CA PRO A 92 6.90 14.02 37.29
C PRO A 92 7.69 14.37 36.02
N VAL A 93 7.75 15.64 35.63
CA VAL A 93 8.46 16.06 34.40
C VAL A 93 9.96 15.79 34.47
N GLU A 94 10.55 15.81 35.67
CA GLU A 94 11.95 15.47 35.91
C GLU A 94 12.29 14.00 35.59
N ASN A 95 11.28 13.13 35.52
CA ASN A 95 11.42 11.73 35.16
C ASN A 95 11.24 11.49 33.65
N VAL A 96 11.00 12.54 32.86
CA VAL A 96 10.76 12.46 31.42
C VAL A 96 11.94 13.06 30.68
N GLN A 97 12.48 12.33 29.70
CA GLN A 97 13.65 12.74 28.94
C GLN A 97 13.50 12.38 27.46
N LEU A 98 14.07 13.22 26.59
CA LEU A 98 14.29 12.87 25.18
C LEU A 98 15.55 12.00 25.10
N GLU A 99 15.43 10.82 24.51
CA GLU A 99 16.53 9.89 24.27
C GLU A 99 16.95 9.96 22.80
N LEU A 100 18.23 10.23 22.54
CA LEU A 100 18.80 10.47 21.21
C LEU A 100 19.89 9.43 20.90
N PHE A 101 19.71 8.64 19.85
CA PHE A 101 20.63 7.60 19.40
C PHE A 101 21.42 8.10 18.19
N THR A 102 22.70 8.40 18.39
CA THR A 102 23.60 8.82 17.30
C THR A 102 24.58 7.71 17.01
N ALA A 103 24.51 7.18 15.78
CA ALA A 103 25.46 6.20 15.25
C ALA A 103 26.92 6.63 15.46
N VAL A 104 27.76 5.71 15.92
CA VAL A 104 29.21 5.87 16.01
C VAL A 104 29.81 5.46 14.66
N GLU A 105 30.60 6.33 14.03
CA GLU A 105 31.22 6.04 12.72
C GLU A 105 32.34 5.00 12.87
N GLY A 106 32.40 3.99 11.98
CA GLY A 106 33.36 2.87 12.03
C GLY A 106 33.00 1.71 12.98
N GLY A 107 31.69 1.47 13.17
CA GLY A 107 31.15 0.51 14.13
C GLY A 107 30.53 -0.77 13.55
N ASP A 108 30.56 -1.00 12.24
CA ASP A 108 30.21 -2.32 11.70
C ASP A 108 31.31 -3.29 12.16
N GLY A 109 30.98 -4.18 13.10
CA GLY A 109 31.92 -5.08 13.78
C GLY A 109 32.54 -6.18 12.89
N GLY A 110 32.61 -5.97 11.58
CA GLY A 110 33.23 -6.91 10.64
C GLY A 110 34.72 -7.04 10.88
N GLU A 111 35.17 -8.16 11.44
CA GLU A 111 36.59 -8.51 11.40
C GLU A 111 37.06 -8.57 9.93
N PRO A 112 38.12 -7.85 9.53
CA PRO A 112 38.66 -7.97 8.18
C PRO A 112 39.28 -9.37 8.05
N ASP A 113 38.75 -10.17 7.13
CA ASP A 113 39.32 -11.48 6.81
C ASP A 113 40.78 -11.29 6.36
N GLY A 114 41.68 -12.00 7.04
CA GLY A 114 43.12 -11.75 7.02
C GLY A 114 43.83 -12.17 5.73
N GLY A 115 43.47 -11.57 4.60
CA GLY A 115 44.16 -11.68 3.32
C GLY A 115 45.34 -10.71 3.21
N GLU A 116 46.54 -11.21 2.91
CA GLU A 116 47.73 -10.39 2.62
C GLU A 116 47.45 -9.41 1.45
N PRO A 117 47.98 -8.17 1.48
CA PRO A 117 47.72 -7.19 0.44
C PRO A 117 48.56 -7.51 -0.80
N ASP A 118 47.91 -7.92 -1.89
CA ASP A 118 48.54 -7.93 -3.21
C ASP A 118 48.38 -6.54 -3.85
N GLY A 119 49.48 -6.05 -4.44
CA GLY A 119 49.59 -4.68 -4.91
C GLY A 119 48.81 -4.44 -6.20
N GLY A 120 47.59 -3.91 -6.06
CA GLY A 120 46.78 -3.33 -7.14
C GLY A 120 46.65 -1.80 -7.01
N GLU A 121 46.59 -1.10 -8.15
CA GLU A 121 46.32 0.35 -8.23
C GLU A 121 44.93 0.70 -7.65
N PRO A 122 44.70 1.93 -7.16
CA PRO A 122 43.47 2.29 -6.47
C PRO A 122 42.26 2.23 -7.40
N ASP A 123 41.29 1.41 -7.04
CA ASP A 123 39.99 1.30 -7.71
C ASP A 123 39.10 2.49 -7.30
N GLU A 124 38.32 3.01 -8.25
CA GLU A 124 37.38 4.10 -8.01
C GLU A 124 36.08 3.50 -7.43
N GLY A 125 35.88 3.64 -6.11
CA GLY A 125 34.56 3.51 -5.47
C GLY A 125 34.30 2.26 -4.62
N GLU A 126 35.15 1.94 -3.65
CA GLU A 126 34.74 1.07 -2.53
C GLU A 126 33.67 1.78 -1.68
N PRO A 127 32.58 1.11 -1.29
CA PRO A 127 31.59 1.67 -0.37
C PRO A 127 32.26 1.99 0.97
N ASP A 128 31.90 3.13 1.55
CA ASP A 128 32.40 3.62 2.83
C ASP A 128 31.91 2.67 3.94
N GLU A 129 32.67 1.62 4.25
CA GLU A 129 32.37 0.57 5.26
C GLU A 129 32.03 1.15 6.66
N ASP A 130 32.28 2.44 6.88
CA ASP A 130 32.08 3.14 8.15
C ASP A 130 30.66 3.72 8.37
N ARG A 131 29.72 3.59 7.40
CA ARG A 131 28.36 4.16 7.47
C ARG A 131 27.26 3.09 7.59
N ILE A 132 26.29 3.32 8.49
CA ILE A 132 25.08 2.50 8.59
C ILE A 132 24.28 2.63 7.30
N ASP A 133 24.13 1.51 6.60
CA ASP A 133 23.16 1.33 5.53
C ASP A 133 21.87 0.72 6.11
N PRO A 134 20.75 1.46 6.21
CA PRO A 134 19.50 0.91 6.73
C PRO A 134 18.80 -0.05 5.74
N GLY A 135 19.18 -0.03 4.46
CA GLY A 135 18.65 -0.92 3.41
C GLY A 135 19.23 -2.34 3.43
N ARG A 136 20.20 -2.61 4.29
CA ARG A 136 20.84 -3.93 4.36
C ARG A 136 19.92 -4.97 5.03
N ASP A 137 19.59 -6.00 4.25
CA ASP A 137 18.67 -7.10 4.62
C ASP A 137 19.20 -8.02 5.72
N THR A 138 20.50 -8.03 5.98
CA THR A 138 21.07 -8.85 7.06
C THR A 138 21.08 -8.10 8.37
N LEU A 139 20.60 -8.74 9.45
CA LEU A 139 20.88 -8.33 10.83
C LEU A 139 22.36 -7.97 10.98
N ARG A 140 22.66 -6.89 11.71
CA ARG A 140 24.02 -6.44 12.02
C ARG A 140 24.08 -5.63 13.30
N ASP A 141 25.21 -5.70 13.99
CA ASP A 141 25.42 -4.94 15.22
C ASP A 141 25.89 -3.52 14.91
N VAL A 142 25.19 -2.53 15.45
CA VAL A 142 25.54 -1.12 15.31
C VAL A 142 25.70 -0.48 16.69
N GLU A 143 26.82 0.24 16.89
CA GLU A 143 27.03 1.01 18.10
C GLU A 143 26.41 2.42 18.00
N PHE A 144 25.57 2.74 18.98
CA PHE A 144 24.98 4.06 19.16
C PHE A 144 25.52 4.73 20.42
N ARG A 145 25.86 6.03 20.31
CA ARG A 145 25.92 6.91 21.47
C ARG A 145 24.49 7.35 21.80
N VAL A 146 24.06 7.07 23.02
CA VAL A 146 22.75 7.49 23.53
C VAL A 146 22.95 8.71 24.42
N ASP A 147 22.25 9.80 24.13
CA ASP A 147 22.25 11.03 24.92
C ASP A 147 20.83 11.32 25.42
N ARG A 148 20.67 11.67 26.70
CA ARG A 148 19.37 11.98 27.32
C ARG A 148 19.28 13.46 27.66
N VAL A 149 18.22 14.11 27.21
CA VAL A 149 18.02 15.57 27.32
C VAL A 149 16.71 15.86 28.07
N PRO A 150 16.73 16.71 29.12
CA PRO A 150 15.52 17.05 29.85
C PRO A 150 14.54 17.86 28.98
N VAL A 151 13.25 17.56 29.11
CA VAL A 151 12.16 18.23 28.40
C VAL A 151 11.47 19.27 29.30
N GLU A 152 10.63 20.11 28.69
CA GLU A 152 9.65 20.91 29.42
C GLU A 152 8.24 20.41 29.14
N ARG A 153 7.35 20.53 30.14
CA ARG A 153 5.95 20.11 30.03
C ARG A 153 5.02 21.32 29.99
N ASP A 154 4.02 21.22 29.14
CA ASP A 154 2.87 22.13 29.03
C ASP A 154 1.59 21.28 28.94
N GLU A 155 0.85 21.18 30.06
CA GLU A 155 -0.27 20.24 30.20
C GLU A 155 0.13 18.81 29.81
N GLU A 156 -0.47 18.26 28.75
CA GLU A 156 -0.23 16.92 28.19
C GLU A 156 0.88 16.88 27.13
N TYR A 157 1.55 18.01 26.88
CA TYR A 157 2.57 18.11 25.84
C TYR A 157 3.98 18.25 26.43
N HIS A 158 4.94 17.59 25.81
CA HIS A 158 6.36 17.72 26.14
C HIS A 158 7.15 18.32 24.98
N TRP A 159 8.02 19.28 25.29
CA TRP A 159 8.74 20.09 24.32
C TRP A 159 10.23 20.16 24.65
N VAL A 160 11.08 20.08 23.64
CA VAL A 160 12.51 20.39 23.76
C VAL A 160 13.08 20.82 22.41
N ALA A 161 14.04 21.74 22.44
CA ALA A 161 14.82 22.12 21.26
C ALA A 161 16.28 21.77 21.54
N VAL A 162 16.99 21.16 20.60
CA VAL A 162 18.32 20.57 20.81
C VAL A 162 19.26 20.94 19.66
N GLU A 163 20.44 21.47 19.98
CA GLU A 163 21.53 21.68 19.01
C GLU A 163 22.46 20.45 18.96
N ASN A 164 23.29 20.34 17.92
CA ASN A 164 24.22 19.21 17.71
C ASN A 164 23.54 17.84 17.51
N VAL A 165 22.33 17.82 16.93
CA VAL A 165 21.64 16.60 16.49
C VAL A 165 22.00 16.32 15.04
N ARG A 166 22.30 15.05 14.70
CA ARG A 166 22.53 14.66 13.30
C ARG A 166 21.18 14.54 12.61
N VAL A 167 21.00 15.25 11.50
CA VAL A 167 19.77 15.17 10.70
C VAL A 167 20.00 14.25 9.50
N GLY A 168 19.07 13.31 9.29
CA GLY A 168 19.10 12.32 8.22
C GLY A 168 18.76 12.92 6.86
N THR A 169 19.31 12.32 5.80
CA THR A 169 19.11 12.71 4.39
C THR A 169 19.13 11.45 3.52
N ALA A 170 19.03 11.56 2.19
CA ALA A 170 19.29 10.45 1.26
C ALA A 170 20.61 9.70 1.54
N GLU A 171 21.66 10.41 1.95
CA GLU A 171 23.03 9.89 2.00
C GLU A 171 23.47 9.43 3.41
N GLN A 172 22.66 9.68 4.44
CA GLN A 172 23.01 9.34 5.82
C GLN A 172 21.79 9.14 6.71
N VAL A 173 21.90 8.19 7.64
CA VAL A 173 20.98 8.03 8.77
C VAL A 173 21.19 9.16 9.79
N GLY A 174 20.09 9.77 10.21
CA GLY A 174 19.99 10.78 11.24
C GLY A 174 20.09 10.19 12.65
N THR A 175 20.11 11.06 13.65
CA THR A 175 19.92 10.65 15.04
C THR A 175 18.52 10.05 15.18
N LEU A 176 18.41 8.85 15.73
CA LEU A 176 17.11 8.28 16.08
C LEU A 176 16.66 8.84 17.43
N TYR A 177 15.36 8.92 17.68
CA TYR A 177 14.82 9.56 18.87
C TYR A 177 13.53 8.92 19.38
N GLN A 178 13.32 9.06 20.68
CA GLN A 178 12.10 8.68 21.39
C GLN A 178 12.01 9.48 22.71
N LEU A 179 10.84 9.51 23.33
CA LEU A 179 10.71 9.92 24.71
C LEU A 179 10.93 8.69 25.61
N THR A 180 11.54 8.87 26.77
CA THR A 180 11.58 7.86 27.82
C THR A 180 11.16 8.46 29.15
N TYR A 181 10.54 7.64 30.00
CA TYR A 181 10.14 8.06 31.33
C TYR A 181 10.23 6.94 32.36
N GLU A 182 10.42 7.34 33.61
CA GLU A 182 10.42 6.41 34.75
C GLU A 182 9.08 6.45 35.49
N THR A 183 8.44 5.28 35.62
CA THR A 183 7.26 5.07 36.46
C THR A 183 7.46 3.85 37.34
N GLN A 184 7.23 4.00 38.65
CA GLN A 184 7.34 2.91 39.64
C GLN A 184 8.69 2.16 39.65
N GLY A 185 9.78 2.77 39.17
CA GLY A 185 11.11 2.16 39.08
C GLY A 185 11.35 1.35 37.81
N GLU A 186 10.42 1.39 36.86
CA GLU A 186 10.53 0.81 35.52
C GLU A 186 10.59 1.94 34.48
N TRP A 187 11.36 1.72 33.41
CA TRP A 187 11.52 2.68 32.32
C TRP A 187 10.66 2.27 31.14
N GLU A 188 9.89 3.23 30.65
CA GLU A 188 9.00 3.09 29.50
C GLU A 188 9.37 4.10 28.41
N VAL A 189 8.78 3.95 27.23
CA VAL A 189 9.11 4.75 26.04
C VAL A 189 7.84 5.26 25.37
N VAL A 190 7.92 6.44 24.75
CA VAL A 190 6.88 6.97 23.87
C VAL A 190 7.48 7.24 22.49
N ARG A 191 6.85 6.69 21.46
CA ARG A 191 7.24 6.84 20.05
C ARG A 191 6.69 8.14 19.47
N ASP A 192 7.29 8.63 18.40
CA ASP A 192 6.69 9.70 17.60
C ASP A 192 5.72 9.09 16.58
N PRO A 193 4.39 9.28 16.72
CA PRO A 193 3.45 8.80 15.72
C PRO A 193 3.56 9.56 14.39
N LEU A 194 4.14 10.77 14.36
CA LEU A 194 4.15 11.69 13.23
C LEU A 194 5.48 11.73 12.47
N ALA A 195 6.29 10.68 12.61
CA ALA A 195 7.63 10.61 12.04
C ALA A 195 7.61 10.65 10.50
N TYR A 196 8.63 11.27 9.90
CA TYR A 196 8.87 11.25 8.45
C TYR A 196 9.69 10.03 8.00
N SER A 197 10.44 9.42 8.92
CA SER A 197 11.30 8.28 8.64
C SER A 197 11.38 7.34 9.85
N VAL A 198 11.22 6.04 9.57
CA VAL A 198 11.33 4.93 10.51
C VAL A 198 12.16 3.81 9.86
N PRO A 199 13.48 3.97 9.68
CA PRO A 199 14.31 3.08 8.86
C PRO A 199 14.32 1.63 9.35
N PHE A 200 14.01 1.40 10.63
CA PHE A 200 13.93 0.08 11.26
C PHE A 200 12.48 -0.26 11.73
N GLY A 201 11.48 0.32 11.07
CA GLY A 201 10.06 0.06 11.33
C GLY A 201 9.44 0.88 12.47
N ALA A 202 8.11 0.87 12.57
CA ALA A 202 7.33 1.73 13.49
C ALA A 202 7.59 1.46 14.99
N PHE A 203 8.13 0.30 15.34
CA PHE A 203 8.44 -0.09 16.72
C PHE A 203 9.85 0.35 17.16
N ALA A 204 10.67 0.81 16.22
CA ALA A 204 12.00 1.37 16.48
C ALA A 204 11.90 2.88 16.82
N PRO A 205 12.97 3.50 17.36
CA PRO A 205 13.00 4.95 17.52
C PRO A 205 12.94 5.64 16.15
N ALA A 206 12.14 6.70 16.07
CA ALA A 206 11.96 7.46 14.83
C ALA A 206 13.26 8.15 14.43
N GLU A 207 13.47 8.43 13.15
CA GLU A 207 14.63 9.15 12.67
C GLU A 207 14.35 10.65 12.56
N VAL A 208 15.27 11.48 13.04
CA VAL A 208 15.29 12.91 12.67
C VAL A 208 15.68 13.02 11.20
N TYR A 209 14.74 13.37 10.32
CA TYR A 209 14.94 13.42 8.87
C TYR A 209 14.74 14.83 8.32
N ASP A 210 15.56 15.26 7.36
CA ASP A 210 15.53 16.60 6.76
C ASP A 210 14.44 16.72 5.69
N TRP A 211 13.19 16.75 6.12
CA TRP A 211 12.03 16.89 5.23
C TRP A 211 12.12 18.13 4.33
N ASP A 212 12.53 19.27 4.89
CA ASP A 212 12.65 20.51 4.12
C ASP A 212 13.69 20.41 3.00
N LEU A 213 14.80 19.70 3.24
CA LEU A 213 15.79 19.42 2.21
C LEU A 213 15.19 18.56 1.10
N LEU A 214 14.55 17.43 1.46
CA LEU A 214 13.92 16.52 0.49
C LEU A 214 12.91 17.27 -0.40
N ASP A 215 12.01 18.07 0.19
CA ASP A 215 11.08 18.89 -0.59
C ASP A 215 11.82 19.94 -1.44
N ALA A 216 12.84 20.60 -0.89
CA ALA A 216 13.60 21.63 -1.60
C ALA A 216 14.41 21.09 -2.79
N THR A 217 14.82 19.83 -2.78
CA THR A 217 15.66 19.20 -3.80
C THR A 217 14.96 18.18 -4.68
N ARG A 218 13.67 17.89 -4.45
CA ARG A 218 12.92 16.91 -5.25
C ARG A 218 12.98 17.21 -6.77
N PRO A 219 13.01 16.19 -7.65
CA PRO A 219 13.21 16.41 -9.09
C PRO A 219 12.00 17.03 -9.81
N ASP A 220 10.80 16.87 -9.27
CA ASP A 220 9.51 17.23 -9.88
C ASP A 220 8.92 18.56 -9.36
N ARG A 221 9.76 19.44 -8.80
CA ARG A 221 9.29 20.75 -8.25
C ARG A 221 8.51 21.59 -9.25
N ASP A 222 8.95 21.58 -10.51
CA ASP A 222 8.29 22.35 -11.57
C ASP A 222 6.90 21.81 -11.90
N HIS A 223 6.64 20.50 -11.66
CA HIS A 223 5.31 19.91 -11.76
C HIS A 223 4.34 20.57 -10.78
N PHE A 224 4.64 20.55 -9.47
CA PHE A 224 3.76 21.14 -8.45
C PHE A 224 3.64 22.66 -8.56
N ARG A 225 4.70 23.36 -8.99
CA ARG A 225 4.67 24.81 -9.25
C ARG A 225 3.79 25.21 -10.42
N SER A 226 3.51 24.27 -11.31
CA SER A 226 2.66 24.52 -12.47
C SER A 226 1.16 24.46 -12.14
N LEU A 227 0.75 23.77 -11.06
CA LEU A 227 -0.66 23.54 -10.70
C LEU A 227 -1.42 24.86 -10.50
N GLY A 228 -2.63 24.96 -11.07
CA GLY A 228 -3.45 26.17 -11.01
C GLY A 228 -2.95 27.32 -11.90
N THR A 229 -1.97 27.07 -12.76
CA THR A 229 -1.44 28.04 -13.73
C THR A 229 -1.84 27.66 -15.16
N ALA A 230 -1.64 28.58 -16.11
CA ALA A 230 -1.91 28.30 -17.52
C ALA A 230 -0.98 27.25 -18.17
N GLY A 231 0.09 26.86 -17.49
CA GLY A 231 1.05 25.85 -17.94
C GLY A 231 1.08 24.62 -17.04
N GLU A 232 -0.03 24.33 -16.36
CA GLU A 232 -0.15 23.18 -15.46
C GLU A 232 0.15 21.85 -16.18
N ALA A 233 0.93 21.00 -15.52
CA ALA A 233 1.28 19.67 -16.01
C ALA A 233 0.10 18.69 -15.91
N LEU A 234 -0.76 18.90 -14.90
CA LEU A 234 -2.02 18.20 -14.71
C LEU A 234 -3.15 19.21 -14.67
N PRO A 235 -4.33 18.87 -15.23
CA PRO A 235 -5.49 19.75 -15.17
C PRO A 235 -5.92 19.98 -13.72
N THR A 236 -6.26 21.22 -13.37
CA THR A 236 -6.80 21.56 -12.06
C THR A 236 -8.06 22.41 -12.13
N THR A 237 -8.96 22.20 -11.16
CA THR A 237 -10.13 23.04 -10.92
C THR A 237 -9.93 23.86 -9.64
N VAL A 238 -10.29 25.14 -9.67
CA VAL A 238 -10.24 25.99 -8.46
C VAL A 238 -11.35 25.58 -7.49
N ASP A 239 -10.95 25.24 -6.27
CA ASP A 239 -11.79 24.84 -5.15
C ASP A 239 -11.43 25.69 -3.92
N ASP A 240 -12.36 26.53 -3.46
CA ASP A 240 -12.15 27.52 -2.39
C ASP A 240 -10.88 28.39 -2.53
N GLY A 241 -10.49 28.70 -3.78
CA GLY A 241 -9.32 29.52 -4.08
C GLY A 241 -7.99 28.74 -4.05
N VAL A 242 -8.04 27.42 -3.91
CA VAL A 242 -6.90 26.50 -4.03
C VAL A 242 -7.08 25.65 -5.29
N ALA A 243 -5.99 25.32 -5.99
CA ALA A 243 -6.06 24.41 -7.12
C ALA A 243 -6.31 22.98 -6.60
N ARG A 244 -7.30 22.28 -7.15
CA ARG A 244 -7.54 20.86 -6.91
C ARG A 244 -7.21 20.07 -8.16
N VAL A 245 -6.42 19.00 -8.03
CA VAL A 245 -6.10 18.11 -9.15
C VAL A 245 -7.39 17.49 -9.70
N ASP A 246 -7.58 17.60 -11.01
CA ASP A 246 -8.75 17.01 -11.67
C ASP A 246 -8.60 15.48 -11.78
N PRO A 247 -9.73 14.74 -11.78
CA PRO A 247 -9.73 13.28 -11.91
C PRO A 247 -9.02 12.77 -13.17
N ALA A 248 -8.50 11.56 -13.08
CA ALA A 248 -7.89 10.85 -14.20
C ALA A 248 -8.91 10.37 -15.23
N THR A 249 -8.42 9.92 -16.38
CA THR A 249 -9.21 9.24 -17.40
C THR A 249 -9.19 7.72 -17.17
N SER A 250 -8.05 7.17 -16.76
CA SER A 250 -7.86 5.75 -16.44
C SER A 250 -6.80 5.58 -15.36
N MET A 251 -6.99 4.59 -14.49
CA MET A 251 -6.11 4.35 -13.33
C MET A 251 -5.57 2.92 -13.31
N LEU A 252 -4.34 2.76 -12.80
CA LEU A 252 -3.69 1.47 -12.56
C LEU A 252 -3.40 1.30 -11.07
N GLU A 253 -3.90 0.24 -10.46
CA GLU A 253 -3.54 -0.14 -9.09
C GLU A 253 -2.25 -0.98 -9.08
N ILE A 254 -1.31 -0.64 -8.20
CA ILE A 254 0.02 -1.25 -8.10
C ILE A 254 0.34 -1.59 -6.65
N HIS A 255 0.84 -2.82 -6.46
CA HIS A 255 1.43 -3.28 -5.21
C HIS A 255 2.97 -3.31 -5.29
N PRO A 256 3.71 -2.37 -4.67
CA PRO A 256 5.15 -2.21 -4.90
C PRO A 256 5.96 -3.47 -4.60
N GLY A 257 5.67 -4.13 -3.47
CA GLY A 257 6.44 -5.28 -2.97
C GLY A 257 6.43 -6.51 -3.89
N THR A 258 5.51 -6.57 -4.85
CA THR A 258 5.38 -7.70 -5.80
C THR A 258 5.52 -7.26 -7.26
N SER A 259 5.79 -5.98 -7.52
CA SER A 259 5.82 -5.45 -8.89
C SER A 259 7.16 -5.65 -9.59
N THR A 260 8.24 -5.86 -8.85
CA THR A 260 9.60 -6.14 -9.35
C THR A 260 10.27 -7.20 -8.47
N GLU A 261 11.34 -7.85 -8.95
CA GLU A 261 12.13 -8.79 -8.13
C GLU A 261 12.67 -8.17 -6.84
N GLU A 262 13.08 -6.90 -6.88
CA GLU A 262 13.60 -6.17 -5.72
C GLU A 262 12.50 -5.72 -4.73
N GLY A 263 11.23 -5.74 -5.14
CA GLY A 263 10.09 -5.34 -4.30
C GLY A 263 10.15 -3.90 -3.77
N SER A 264 10.85 -2.99 -4.46
CA SER A 264 11.16 -1.64 -3.96
C SER A 264 10.56 -0.51 -4.82
N LEU A 265 10.32 0.65 -4.19
CA LEU A 265 9.92 1.86 -4.90
C LEU A 265 11.00 2.36 -5.85
N ARG A 266 12.29 2.18 -5.51
CA ARG A 266 13.40 2.48 -6.40
C ARG A 266 13.36 1.66 -7.69
N ALA A 267 13.23 0.34 -7.60
CA ALA A 267 13.15 -0.54 -8.76
C ALA A 267 11.92 -0.22 -9.63
N LEU A 268 10.78 0.06 -8.98
CA LEU A 268 9.58 0.51 -9.68
C LEU A 268 9.79 1.86 -10.39
N ALA A 269 10.47 2.83 -9.75
CA ALA A 269 10.81 4.12 -10.36
C ALA A 269 11.71 3.94 -11.60
N GLU A 270 12.67 3.01 -11.54
CA GLU A 270 13.51 2.66 -12.69
C GLU A 270 12.70 2.06 -13.84
N ARG A 271 11.72 1.19 -13.55
CA ARG A 271 10.78 0.66 -14.55
C ARG A 271 10.02 1.78 -15.25
N PHE A 272 9.45 2.74 -14.51
CA PHE A 272 8.75 3.89 -15.10
C PHE A 272 9.67 4.82 -15.89
N ARG A 273 10.90 5.06 -15.41
CA ARG A 273 11.90 5.87 -16.15
C ARG A 273 12.25 5.21 -17.48
N GLU A 274 12.41 3.89 -17.50
CA GLU A 274 12.73 3.13 -18.72
C GLU A 274 11.57 3.14 -19.72
N VAL A 275 10.34 2.85 -19.27
CA VAL A 275 9.14 2.95 -20.12
C VAL A 275 8.99 4.36 -20.68
N GLY A 276 9.12 5.39 -19.83
CA GLY A 276 9.07 6.78 -20.24
C GLY A 276 10.18 7.15 -21.24
N ARG A 277 11.40 6.61 -21.09
CA ARG A 277 12.51 6.79 -22.04
C ARG A 277 12.18 6.18 -23.39
N LYS A 278 11.68 4.94 -23.42
CA LYS A 278 11.27 4.25 -24.66
C LYS A 278 10.18 5.04 -25.38
N LEU A 279 9.13 5.46 -24.67
CA LEU A 279 8.04 6.27 -25.22
C LEU A 279 8.53 7.62 -25.79
N ARG A 280 9.39 8.36 -25.09
CA ARG A 280 9.97 9.63 -25.59
C ARG A 280 10.82 9.47 -26.84
N SER A 281 11.44 8.30 -27.01
CA SER A 281 12.34 8.01 -28.13
C SER A 281 11.68 7.22 -29.27
N ASP A 282 10.37 6.96 -29.17
CA ASP A 282 9.60 6.13 -30.11
C ASP A 282 10.20 4.72 -30.27
N GLU A 283 10.79 4.19 -29.19
CA GLU A 283 11.26 2.82 -29.09
C GLU A 283 10.07 1.91 -28.73
N PRO A 284 9.91 0.74 -29.38
CA PRO A 284 8.83 -0.18 -29.04
C PRO A 284 8.96 -0.66 -27.60
N LEU A 285 7.83 -0.70 -26.89
CA LEU A 285 7.74 -1.35 -25.59
C LEU A 285 7.67 -2.86 -25.76
N ASP A 286 8.36 -3.58 -24.88
CA ASP A 286 8.21 -5.02 -24.73
C ASP A 286 6.78 -5.35 -24.23
N PRO A 287 6.26 -6.57 -24.47
CA PRO A 287 4.89 -6.92 -24.08
C PRO A 287 4.56 -6.62 -22.61
N ALA A 288 5.45 -6.99 -21.67
CA ALA A 288 5.28 -6.71 -20.24
C ALA A 288 5.30 -5.20 -19.90
N GLU A 289 6.12 -4.41 -20.58
CA GLU A 289 6.22 -2.96 -20.35
C GLU A 289 4.94 -2.22 -20.71
N ARG A 290 4.15 -2.74 -21.65
CA ARG A 290 2.87 -2.14 -22.05
C ARG A 290 1.84 -2.17 -20.93
N ASN A 291 2.01 -3.03 -19.92
CA ASN A 291 1.14 -3.07 -18.74
C ASN A 291 1.28 -1.80 -17.87
N TYR A 292 2.36 -1.03 -18.01
CA TYR A 292 2.60 0.24 -17.30
C TYR A 292 2.24 1.49 -18.11
N ALA A 293 1.75 1.36 -19.35
CA ALA A 293 1.51 2.48 -20.27
C ALA A 293 0.02 2.65 -20.62
N GLY A 294 -0.37 3.87 -20.98
CA GLY A 294 -1.77 4.21 -21.34
C GLY A 294 -2.63 4.71 -20.16
N TYR A 295 -2.04 4.88 -18.98
CA TYR A 295 -2.69 5.43 -17.80
C TYR A 295 -2.25 6.86 -17.52
N ASP A 296 -3.12 7.64 -16.88
CA ASP A 296 -2.85 8.99 -16.37
C ASP A 296 -3.04 9.10 -14.84
N ALA A 297 -3.21 7.96 -14.17
CA ALA A 297 -3.12 7.80 -12.72
C ALA A 297 -2.65 6.40 -12.30
N ILE A 298 -2.01 6.33 -11.14
CA ILE A 298 -1.67 5.11 -10.41
C ILE A 298 -2.23 5.22 -9.00
N GLN A 299 -2.88 4.16 -8.51
CA GLN A 299 -3.16 3.95 -7.09
C GLN A 299 -2.06 3.05 -6.51
N LEU A 300 -1.35 3.50 -5.48
CA LEU A 300 -0.20 2.81 -4.89
C LEU A 300 -0.51 2.32 -3.47
N MET A 301 -0.31 1.01 -3.19
CA MET A 301 -0.45 0.46 -1.84
C MET A 301 0.38 -0.82 -1.59
N PRO A 302 0.81 -1.08 -0.35
CA PRO A 302 0.86 -0.14 0.76
C PRO A 302 1.96 0.89 0.56
N VAL A 303 1.78 2.09 1.13
CA VAL A 303 2.83 3.13 1.17
C VAL A 303 3.21 3.51 2.60
N GLU A 304 2.39 3.16 3.58
CA GLU A 304 2.50 3.45 5.01
C GLU A 304 3.14 2.28 5.78
N PRO A 305 3.86 2.55 6.89
CA PRO A 305 4.42 1.50 7.72
C PRO A 305 3.34 0.58 8.29
N LEU A 306 3.65 -0.71 8.33
CA LEU A 306 2.74 -1.76 8.78
C LEU A 306 3.19 -2.32 10.13
N THR A 307 2.31 -3.12 10.75
CA THR A 307 2.65 -3.89 11.94
C THR A 307 3.77 -4.89 11.69
N GLN A 308 4.42 -5.38 12.74
CA GLN A 308 5.50 -6.38 12.66
C GLN A 308 5.00 -7.71 13.20
N ALA A 309 5.54 -8.83 12.70
CA ALA A 309 5.22 -10.16 13.24
C ALA A 309 5.50 -10.23 14.74
N TYR A 310 4.42 -10.33 15.54
CA TYR A 310 4.49 -10.39 17.01
C TYR A 310 5.52 -11.43 17.46
N GLY A 311 6.53 -10.98 18.21
CA GLY A 311 7.55 -11.86 18.78
C GLY A 311 8.51 -12.51 17.76
N ARG A 312 8.48 -12.12 16.47
CA ARG A 312 9.33 -12.71 15.42
C ARG A 312 10.12 -11.68 14.60
N GLN A 313 9.48 -10.61 14.16
CA GLN A 313 10.13 -9.55 13.37
C GLN A 313 10.49 -8.40 14.31
N TRP A 314 11.77 -8.29 14.64
CA TRP A 314 12.31 -7.17 15.41
C TRP A 314 13.47 -6.58 14.62
N TYR A 315 13.29 -5.42 14.01
CA TYR A 315 14.34 -4.79 13.19
C TYR A 315 15.26 -3.88 14.01
N TRP A 316 14.95 -3.74 15.30
CA TRP A 316 15.68 -2.98 16.30
C TRP A 316 15.80 -3.82 17.58
N ARG A 317 17.00 -4.36 17.84
CA ARG A 317 17.27 -5.34 18.91
C ARG A 317 18.35 -4.84 19.89
N PRO A 318 18.00 -3.95 20.84
CA PRO A 318 18.96 -3.47 21.84
C PRO A 318 19.49 -4.60 22.71
N GLY A 319 20.81 -4.71 22.85
CA GLY A 319 21.44 -5.71 23.71
C GLY A 319 21.50 -7.13 23.13
N GLU A 320 21.04 -7.34 21.90
CA GLU A 320 21.24 -8.57 21.14
C GLU A 320 22.33 -8.36 20.09
N SER A 321 23.22 -9.35 19.95
CA SER A 321 24.34 -9.30 19.02
C SER A 321 24.23 -10.39 17.95
N GLU A 322 24.68 -10.14 16.71
CA GLU A 322 24.89 -11.16 15.66
C GLU A 322 25.68 -12.40 16.17
N ALA A 323 26.53 -12.23 17.18
CA ALA A 323 27.32 -13.30 17.79
C ALA A 323 26.51 -14.31 18.65
N GLY A 324 25.21 -14.08 18.84
CA GLY A 324 24.26 -15.08 19.36
C GLY A 324 23.86 -16.04 18.25
N ASP A 325 24.58 -17.17 18.15
CA ASP A 325 24.35 -18.31 17.26
C ASP A 325 23.38 -18.12 16.08
N GLY A 326 23.93 -17.68 14.94
CA GLY A 326 23.31 -17.64 13.61
C GLY A 326 22.88 -19.00 13.03
N SER A 327 22.09 -19.78 13.76
CA SER A 327 21.26 -20.86 13.23
C SER A 327 19.78 -20.53 13.44
N GLY A 328 19.34 -19.41 12.86
CA GLY A 328 17.93 -19.05 12.74
C GLY A 328 17.23 -19.76 11.57
N THR A 329 17.51 -21.05 11.37
CA THR A 329 16.53 -21.95 10.76
C THR A 329 15.98 -22.79 11.88
N GLY A 330 14.77 -22.49 12.36
CA GLY A 330 14.12 -23.38 13.32
C GLY A 330 12.97 -22.73 14.06
N GLY A 331 11.77 -23.26 13.83
CA GLY A 331 10.79 -23.34 14.89
C GLY A 331 11.34 -24.17 16.05
N GLY A 332 10.65 -24.09 17.18
CA GLY A 332 10.83 -24.95 18.33
C GLY A 332 11.53 -24.21 19.46
N GLY A 333 10.76 -23.73 20.42
CA GLY A 333 11.23 -22.99 21.59
C GLY A 333 12.54 -23.46 22.22
N SER A 334 13.44 -22.52 22.43
CA SER A 334 14.50 -22.58 23.43
C SER A 334 14.62 -21.21 24.08
N SER A 335 14.34 -21.14 25.38
CA SER A 335 14.57 -19.96 26.20
C SER A 335 16.08 -19.73 26.36
N ALA A 336 16.72 -19.11 25.38
CA ALA A 336 17.84 -18.25 25.67
C ALA A 336 17.27 -17.08 26.47
N THR A 337 17.77 -16.83 27.66
CA THR A 337 17.39 -15.68 28.48
C THR A 337 17.88 -14.41 27.78
N HIS A 338 17.09 -13.90 26.85
CA HIS A 338 17.17 -12.52 26.40
C HIS A 338 16.89 -11.65 27.64
N GLY A 339 17.80 -10.72 27.96
CA GLY A 339 17.46 -9.65 28.89
C GLY A 339 16.28 -8.85 28.31
N SER A 340 15.51 -8.16 29.14
CA SER A 340 14.51 -7.23 28.57
C SER A 340 15.26 -6.20 27.70
N PRO A 341 14.76 -5.79 26.51
CA PRO A 341 15.33 -4.66 25.78
C PRO A 341 15.48 -3.39 26.65
N ALA A 342 14.68 -3.28 27.72
CA ALA A 342 14.82 -2.24 28.73
C ALA A 342 16.14 -2.32 29.52
N ASP A 343 16.64 -3.54 29.79
CA ASP A 343 17.90 -3.81 30.50
C ASP A 343 19.14 -3.52 29.64
N ALA A 344 18.98 -3.35 28.33
CA ALA A 344 20.06 -2.99 27.42
C ALA A 344 20.57 -1.55 27.63
N PHE A 345 19.84 -0.72 28.37
CA PHE A 345 20.13 0.70 28.59
C PHE A 345 20.30 1.02 30.08
N ASP A 346 21.38 1.70 30.45
CA ASP A 346 21.55 2.30 31.77
C ASP A 346 20.92 3.71 31.76
N ARG A 347 19.59 3.75 31.86
CA ARG A 347 18.78 5.00 31.80
C ARG A 347 19.01 5.98 32.95
N GLU A 348 19.75 5.58 34.00
CA GLU A 348 20.20 6.50 35.04
C GLU A 348 21.34 7.41 34.57
N ARG A 349 22.00 7.10 33.44
CA ARG A 349 23.08 7.92 32.87
C ARG A 349 22.55 8.92 31.86
N ASP A 350 23.08 10.14 31.93
CA ASP A 350 22.85 11.18 30.90
C ASP A 350 23.37 10.76 29.50
N THR A 351 24.37 9.86 29.46
CA THR A 351 24.99 9.40 28.22
C THR A 351 25.57 8.00 28.38
N GLU A 352 25.48 7.19 27.31
CA GLU A 352 26.06 5.86 27.25
C GLU A 352 26.37 5.45 25.80
N ARG A 353 27.02 4.29 25.63
CA ARG A 353 27.17 3.60 24.35
C ARG A 353 26.46 2.27 24.43
N VAL A 354 25.68 1.95 23.41
CA VAL A 354 24.89 0.72 23.34
C VAL A 354 25.05 0.11 21.97
N THR A 355 25.23 -1.21 21.93
CA THR A 355 25.18 -2.00 20.69
C THR A 355 23.74 -2.46 20.47
N VAL A 356 23.25 -2.27 19.26
CA VAL A 356 21.90 -2.61 18.84
C VAL A 356 21.99 -3.43 17.56
N GLY A 357 21.37 -4.61 17.54
CA GLY A 357 21.16 -5.36 16.32
C GLY A 357 20.11 -4.65 15.45
N VAL A 358 20.44 -4.35 14.20
CA VAL A 358 19.53 -3.71 13.24
C VAL A 358 19.43 -4.50 11.94
N GLU A 359 18.26 -4.47 11.32
CA GLU A 359 17.95 -5.20 10.09
C GLU A 359 16.96 -4.35 9.26
N ARG A 360 16.96 -4.49 7.94
CA ARG A 360 15.94 -3.82 7.12
C ARG A 360 14.57 -4.46 7.38
N PRO A 361 13.49 -3.67 7.58
CA PRO A 361 12.13 -4.18 7.57
C PRO A 361 11.80 -4.97 6.29
N ASP A 362 11.17 -6.13 6.42
CA ASP A 362 10.88 -7.05 5.30
C ASP A 362 9.45 -7.62 5.33
N GLN A 363 8.54 -6.98 6.08
CA GLN A 363 7.18 -7.47 6.27
C GLN A 363 6.42 -7.59 4.94
N THR A 364 5.73 -8.71 4.76
CA THR A 364 4.86 -8.95 3.62
C THR A 364 3.40 -8.86 4.06
N ASN A 365 2.74 -7.78 3.65
CA ASN A 365 1.35 -7.53 3.95
C ASN A 365 0.73 -6.67 2.85
N TRP A 366 -0.58 -6.76 2.72
CA TRP A 366 -1.42 -6.02 1.77
C TRP A 366 -1.60 -4.54 2.08
N GLY A 367 -1.25 -4.10 3.29
CA GLY A 367 -1.39 -2.71 3.72
C GLY A 367 -2.44 -2.44 4.76
N TYR A 368 -3.23 -3.44 5.15
CA TYR A 368 -4.39 -3.24 6.02
C TYR A 368 -4.06 -3.26 7.52
N ASP A 369 -2.94 -3.86 7.92
CA ASP A 369 -2.54 -3.92 9.33
C ASP A 369 -1.66 -2.72 9.70
N VAL A 370 -2.24 -1.55 9.58
CA VAL A 370 -1.63 -0.26 9.95
C VAL A 370 -1.69 -0.06 11.45
N VAL A 371 -0.56 0.24 12.07
CA VAL A 371 -0.51 0.58 13.51
C VAL A 371 -0.82 2.05 13.80
N VAL A 372 -1.10 2.85 12.75
CA VAL A 372 -1.33 4.31 12.75
C VAL A 372 -0.11 5.14 13.18
N SER A 373 0.70 4.66 14.11
CA SER A 373 2.00 5.22 14.45
C SER A 373 2.93 5.22 13.23
N ALA A 374 3.59 6.34 13.00
CA ALA A 374 4.43 6.61 11.84
C ALA A 374 3.72 6.50 10.49
N PHE A 375 2.38 6.57 10.42
CA PHE A 375 1.63 6.55 9.15
C PHE A 375 2.14 7.58 8.13
N SER A 376 2.66 8.72 8.60
CA SER A 376 3.24 9.76 7.76
C SER A 376 4.54 9.37 7.04
N ALA A 377 5.26 8.35 7.50
CA ALA A 377 6.50 7.91 6.89
C ALA A 377 6.24 7.07 5.62
N ALA A 378 7.27 6.89 4.80
CA ALA A 378 7.26 5.86 3.77
C ALA A 378 7.44 4.47 4.42
N ASN A 379 6.74 3.45 3.90
CA ASN A 379 6.85 2.08 4.39
C ASN A 379 8.29 1.57 4.18
N PRO A 380 9.07 1.31 5.24
CA PRO A 380 10.47 0.92 5.11
C PRO A 380 10.67 -0.45 4.43
N ALA A 381 9.65 -1.32 4.40
CA ALA A 381 9.76 -2.62 3.75
C ALA A 381 9.98 -2.52 2.22
N ILE A 382 9.45 -1.47 1.60
CA ILE A 382 9.54 -1.23 0.15
C ILE A 382 10.60 -0.19 -0.24
N LEU A 383 11.53 0.13 0.67
CA LEU A 383 12.64 1.07 0.42
C LEU A 383 13.96 0.30 0.36
N GLU A 384 14.57 0.23 -0.82
CA GLU A 384 15.82 -0.51 -1.05
C GLU A 384 16.98 0.00 -0.21
N THR A 385 17.05 1.31 -0.04
CA THR A 385 18.07 2.04 0.73
C THR A 385 17.60 2.39 2.14
N GLY A 386 16.35 2.02 2.50
CA GLY A 386 15.71 2.44 3.75
C GLY A 386 15.46 3.95 3.85
N ARG A 387 15.48 4.70 2.74
CA ARG A 387 15.34 6.17 2.72
C ARG A 387 14.00 6.63 2.14
N PRO A 388 13.32 7.60 2.77
CA PRO A 388 12.04 8.15 2.27
C PRO A 388 12.14 8.78 0.86
N ASP A 389 13.33 9.16 0.42
CA ASP A 389 13.61 9.74 -0.89
C ASP A 389 13.07 8.88 -2.04
N GLU A 390 13.09 7.56 -1.91
CA GLU A 390 12.63 6.64 -2.97
C GLU A 390 11.15 6.85 -3.34
N LEU A 391 10.31 7.24 -2.37
CA LEU A 391 8.91 7.58 -2.64
C LEU A 391 8.79 8.84 -3.50
N VAL A 392 9.57 9.88 -3.18
CA VAL A 392 9.63 11.12 -3.99
C VAL A 392 10.21 10.85 -5.38
N GLU A 393 11.22 9.99 -5.46
CA GLU A 393 11.83 9.58 -6.71
C GLU A 393 10.89 8.78 -7.62
N PHE A 394 10.07 7.90 -7.05
CA PHE A 394 9.01 7.19 -7.76
C PHE A 394 7.96 8.16 -8.30
N ILE A 395 7.46 9.07 -7.45
CA ILE A 395 6.50 10.10 -7.87
C ILE A 395 7.09 10.94 -9.02
N ALA A 396 8.35 11.37 -8.90
CA ALA A 396 9.01 12.12 -9.94
C ALA A 396 9.18 11.31 -11.24
N ALA A 397 9.37 9.99 -11.17
CA ALA A 397 9.41 9.12 -12.35
C ALA A 397 8.04 9.09 -13.06
N CYS A 398 6.94 8.99 -12.32
CA CYS A 398 5.57 9.06 -12.83
C CYS A 398 5.27 10.42 -13.48
N HIS A 399 5.66 11.52 -12.83
CA HIS A 399 5.51 12.89 -13.37
C HIS A 399 6.35 13.14 -14.63
N ALA A 400 7.48 12.43 -14.77
CA ALA A 400 8.37 12.57 -15.92
C ALA A 400 7.95 11.72 -17.13
N MET A 401 6.87 10.93 -17.04
CA MET A 401 6.30 10.23 -18.20
C MET A 401 5.88 11.23 -19.29
N PRO A 402 5.87 10.83 -20.59
CA PRO A 402 5.46 11.71 -21.68
C PRO A 402 4.11 12.39 -21.44
N ASP A 403 3.15 11.59 -20.96
CA ASP A 403 1.92 12.05 -20.36
C ASP A 403 2.07 11.88 -18.84
N PRO A 404 2.11 12.97 -18.05
CA PRO A 404 2.32 12.89 -16.61
C PRO A 404 1.26 12.02 -15.92
N ILE A 405 1.71 11.13 -15.05
CA ILE A 405 0.84 10.21 -14.32
C ILE A 405 0.62 10.74 -12.90
N ARG A 406 -0.64 10.86 -12.48
CA ARG A 406 -1.00 11.16 -11.09
C ARG A 406 -0.64 10.00 -10.16
N VAL A 407 -0.10 10.27 -8.99
CA VAL A 407 0.09 9.26 -7.94
C VAL A 407 -0.97 9.45 -6.85
N VAL A 408 -1.79 8.43 -6.66
CA VAL A 408 -2.88 8.39 -5.69
C VAL A 408 -2.46 7.49 -4.53
N PHE A 409 -2.44 8.06 -3.32
CA PHE A 409 -2.11 7.32 -2.11
C PHE A 409 -3.36 6.75 -1.45
N ASP A 410 -3.17 5.66 -0.73
CA ASP A 410 -4.19 5.13 0.15
C ASP A 410 -4.17 5.80 1.53
N VAL A 411 -5.34 5.89 2.16
CA VAL A 411 -5.53 6.44 3.50
C VAL A 411 -6.27 5.42 4.36
N ALA A 412 -5.55 4.42 4.82
CA ALA A 412 -6.01 3.43 5.79
C ALA A 412 -5.96 4.02 7.22
N LEU A 413 -6.93 4.88 7.56
CA LEU A 413 -7.08 5.44 8.92
C LEU A 413 -8.47 5.14 9.50
N GLY A 414 -9.14 4.08 9.01
CA GLY A 414 -10.43 3.60 9.49
C GLY A 414 -10.34 2.73 10.77
N HIS A 415 -9.16 2.19 11.05
CA HIS A 415 -8.84 1.36 12.22
C HIS A 415 -7.33 1.41 12.50
N ALA A 416 -6.91 0.74 13.58
CA ALA A 416 -5.51 0.38 13.83
C ALA A 416 -5.41 -1.12 14.09
N ASP A 417 -4.30 -1.75 13.70
CA ASP A 417 -3.93 -3.08 14.18
C ASP A 417 -3.77 -3.10 15.71
N ASP A 418 -3.93 -4.27 16.34
CA ASP A 418 -3.88 -4.42 17.80
C ASP A 418 -2.55 -3.95 18.40
N ALA A 419 -1.44 -4.10 17.66
CA ALA A 419 -0.13 -3.61 18.07
C ALA A 419 -0.05 -2.08 18.20
N GLY A 420 -1.01 -1.35 17.62
CA GLY A 420 -1.13 0.10 17.78
C GLY A 420 -1.24 0.52 19.24
N ALA A 421 -1.83 -0.32 20.10
CA ALA A 421 -1.91 -0.06 21.54
C ALA A 421 -0.55 -0.05 22.26
N GLU A 422 0.50 -0.61 21.65
CA GLU A 422 1.87 -0.54 22.18
C GLU A 422 2.59 0.76 21.79
N LEU A 423 2.05 1.49 20.79
CA LEU A 423 2.73 2.62 20.15
C LEU A 423 2.01 3.96 20.35
N LEU A 424 0.72 3.94 20.66
CA LEU A 424 -0.14 5.11 20.78
C LEU A 424 -0.79 5.19 22.17
N PRO A 425 -1.00 6.40 22.70
CA PRO A 425 -1.62 6.56 24.01
C PRO A 425 -3.10 6.17 24.01
N ASP A 426 -3.62 5.77 25.18
CA ASP A 426 -4.98 5.20 25.37
C ASP A 426 -6.11 6.01 24.69
N PRO A 427 -6.10 7.37 24.71
CA PRO A 427 -7.17 8.15 24.08
C PRO A 427 -7.36 7.95 22.58
N PHE A 428 -6.39 7.34 21.86
CA PHE A 428 -6.54 6.99 20.44
C PHE A 428 -7.65 5.97 20.20
N PHE A 429 -8.05 5.18 21.20
CA PHE A 429 -8.86 3.99 20.98
C PHE A 429 -10.23 4.07 21.69
N GLU A 430 -11.27 3.57 21.02
CA GLU A 430 -12.59 3.32 21.64
C GLU A 430 -12.73 1.88 22.15
N GLY A 431 -11.85 0.97 21.68
CA GLY A 431 -11.84 -0.45 22.02
C GLY A 431 -11.65 -1.34 20.79
N PRO A 432 -11.84 -2.67 20.93
CA PRO A 432 -11.68 -3.62 19.83
C PRO A 432 -12.80 -3.50 18.78
N GLY A 433 -12.45 -3.76 17.53
CA GLY A 433 -13.28 -3.73 16.33
C GLY A 433 -13.06 -4.95 15.43
N MET A 434 -13.62 -4.92 14.21
CA MET A 434 -13.52 -6.03 13.26
C MET A 434 -12.10 -6.25 12.72
N TYR A 435 -11.33 -5.16 12.57
CA TYR A 435 -10.02 -5.13 11.92
C TYR A 435 -8.87 -4.77 12.89
N GLY A 436 -9.08 -4.94 14.20
CA GLY A 436 -8.14 -4.52 15.25
C GLY A 436 -8.83 -3.58 16.24
N LEU A 437 -8.36 -2.34 16.37
CA LEU A 437 -8.86 -1.32 17.28
C LEU A 437 -9.63 -0.21 16.56
N HIS A 438 -10.76 0.20 17.12
CA HIS A 438 -11.50 1.39 16.69
C HIS A 438 -10.79 2.67 17.15
N LEU A 439 -10.55 3.58 16.22
CA LEU A 439 -9.96 4.90 16.51
C LEU A 439 -11.01 5.88 17.04
N ASN A 440 -10.61 6.74 17.97
CA ASN A 440 -11.47 7.74 18.60
C ASN A 440 -11.51 9.05 17.81
N TYR A 441 -12.30 9.08 16.74
CA TYR A 441 -12.46 10.26 15.88
C TYR A 441 -13.10 11.47 16.58
N ARG A 442 -13.70 11.25 17.75
CA ARG A 442 -14.39 12.28 18.56
C ARG A 442 -13.44 13.01 19.49
N HIS A 443 -12.28 12.43 19.82
CA HIS A 443 -11.29 13.09 20.67
C HIS A 443 -10.57 14.20 19.87
N PRO A 444 -10.63 15.48 20.31
CA PRO A 444 -10.11 16.61 19.54
C PRO A 444 -8.64 16.48 19.14
N VAL A 445 -7.80 15.96 20.05
CA VAL A 445 -6.35 15.80 19.78
C VAL A 445 -6.08 14.65 18.83
N VAL A 446 -6.77 13.50 18.97
CA VAL A 446 -6.62 12.35 18.07
C VAL A 446 -7.05 12.75 16.67
N ARG A 447 -8.22 13.37 16.53
CA ARG A 447 -8.73 13.91 15.27
C ARG A 447 -7.73 14.86 14.60
N ALA A 448 -7.08 15.73 15.37
CA ALA A 448 -6.07 16.64 14.85
C ALA A 448 -4.78 15.93 14.41
N ILE A 449 -4.34 14.91 15.16
CA ILE A 449 -3.16 14.10 14.81
C ILE A 449 -3.44 13.27 13.55
N LEU A 450 -4.60 12.64 13.41
CA LEU A 450 -4.97 11.87 12.20
C LEU A 450 -4.95 12.74 10.94
N LEU A 451 -5.46 13.99 11.02
CA LEU A 451 -5.40 14.94 9.89
C LEU A 451 -3.96 15.38 9.59
N GLU A 452 -3.10 15.48 10.61
CA GLU A 452 -1.69 15.82 10.43
C GLU A 452 -0.90 14.63 9.85
N LEU A 453 -1.20 13.39 10.24
CA LEU A 453 -0.65 12.18 9.62
C LEU A 453 -0.98 12.13 8.14
N GLN A 454 -2.26 12.33 7.78
CA GLN A 454 -2.70 12.45 6.39
C GLN A 454 -1.93 13.56 5.68
N ARG A 455 -1.89 14.78 6.23
CA ARG A 455 -1.17 15.92 5.60
C ARG A 455 0.30 15.58 5.32
N ARG A 456 1.05 15.13 6.33
CA ARG A 456 2.48 14.81 6.17
C ARG A 456 2.71 13.71 5.15
N LYS A 457 1.87 12.67 5.15
CA LYS A 457 1.96 11.59 4.17
C LYS A 457 1.75 12.11 2.76
N MET A 458 0.74 12.95 2.55
CA MET A 458 0.40 13.46 1.22
C MET A 458 1.37 14.53 0.72
N ASP A 459 2.07 15.24 1.61
CA ASP A 459 3.11 16.19 1.25
C ASP A 459 4.35 15.52 0.60
N PHE A 460 4.45 14.18 0.59
CA PHE A 460 5.36 13.46 -0.31
C PHE A 460 5.09 13.74 -1.79
N GLY A 461 3.92 14.29 -2.13
CA GLY A 461 3.55 14.69 -3.48
C GLY A 461 2.43 13.85 -4.06
N ALA A 462 1.42 13.51 -3.23
CA ALA A 462 0.23 12.80 -3.71
C ALA A 462 -0.63 13.74 -4.57
N ASP A 463 -0.99 13.31 -5.78
CA ASP A 463 -1.91 14.01 -6.67
C ASP A 463 -3.37 13.65 -6.39
N GLY A 464 -3.59 12.49 -5.78
CA GLY A 464 -4.88 11.99 -5.33
C GLY A 464 -4.79 11.26 -4.00
N ILE A 465 -5.93 11.08 -3.34
CA ILE A 465 -6.08 10.21 -2.18
C ILE A 465 -7.29 9.31 -2.33
N ARG A 466 -7.15 8.05 -1.92
CA ARG A 466 -8.23 7.10 -1.68
C ARG A 466 -8.39 6.94 -0.17
N VAL A 467 -9.55 7.26 0.37
CA VAL A 467 -9.90 6.87 1.74
C VAL A 467 -10.43 5.45 1.67
N ASP A 468 -9.56 4.52 2.05
CA ASP A 468 -9.85 3.09 2.18
C ASP A 468 -10.89 2.88 3.29
N GLY A 469 -11.83 1.97 3.05
CA GLY A 469 -12.89 1.66 4.02
C GLY A 469 -13.57 2.92 4.59
N ALA A 470 -13.92 3.91 3.78
CA ALA A 470 -14.49 5.19 4.25
C ALA A 470 -15.79 5.01 5.07
N GLN A 471 -16.46 3.88 4.90
CA GLN A 471 -17.59 3.43 5.72
C GLN A 471 -17.24 3.05 7.17
N ASP A 472 -15.98 2.72 7.46
CA ASP A 472 -15.51 2.24 8.77
C ASP A 472 -15.18 3.38 9.75
N PHE A 473 -15.12 4.62 9.25
CA PHE A 473 -15.03 5.85 10.07
C PHE A 473 -16.32 6.08 10.85
N THR A 474 -16.46 5.33 11.93
CA THR A 474 -17.66 5.28 12.77
C THR A 474 -17.31 5.56 14.23
N TYR A 475 -18.30 6.03 14.98
CA TYR A 475 -18.22 6.13 16.43
C TYR A 475 -19.50 5.61 17.07
N HIS A 476 -19.41 5.15 18.32
CA HIS A 476 -20.58 4.74 19.08
C HIS A 476 -21.33 5.96 19.64
N ASP A 477 -22.61 6.12 19.30
CA ASP A 477 -23.46 7.13 19.92
C ASP A 477 -24.15 6.54 21.17
N PRO A 478 -23.79 6.98 22.39
CA PRO A 478 -24.35 6.43 23.62
C PRO A 478 -25.82 6.81 23.85
N GLU A 479 -26.35 7.86 23.20
CA GLU A 479 -27.74 8.28 23.37
C GLU A 479 -28.70 7.36 22.59
N THR A 480 -28.31 6.96 21.39
CA THR A 480 -29.09 6.08 20.50
C THR A 480 -28.71 4.60 20.65
N GLY A 481 -27.48 4.32 21.07
CA GLY A 481 -26.87 2.99 21.11
C GLY A 481 -26.48 2.48 19.72
N GLU A 482 -26.44 3.36 18.71
CA GLU A 482 -26.11 3.02 17.32
C GLU A 482 -24.67 3.42 17.00
N ASN A 483 -24.05 2.72 16.05
CA ASN A 483 -22.79 3.16 15.46
C ASN A 483 -23.12 4.10 14.30
N VAL A 484 -22.51 5.28 14.30
CA VAL A 484 -22.79 6.37 13.36
C VAL A 484 -21.54 6.66 12.54
N HIS A 485 -21.68 6.88 11.23
CA HIS A 485 -20.58 7.33 10.37
C HIS A 485 -20.20 8.79 10.69
N ASP A 486 -18.92 9.08 10.91
CA ASP A 486 -18.41 10.45 11.14
C ASP A 486 -18.16 11.17 9.80
N ASP A 487 -19.24 11.46 9.06
CA ASP A 487 -19.15 12.18 7.79
C ASP A 487 -18.54 13.59 7.97
N ALA A 488 -18.67 14.18 9.17
CA ALA A 488 -18.00 15.43 9.49
C ALA A 488 -16.47 15.29 9.56
N PHE A 489 -15.94 14.10 9.85
CA PHE A 489 -14.50 13.84 9.82
C PHE A 489 -13.99 13.60 8.41
N LEU A 490 -14.72 12.81 7.62
CA LEU A 490 -14.44 12.64 6.19
C LEU A 490 -14.42 14.00 5.46
N ALA A 491 -15.29 14.94 5.87
CA ALA A 491 -15.27 16.30 5.35
C ALA A 491 -14.09 17.15 5.82
N GLU A 492 -13.51 16.88 7.01
CA GLU A 492 -12.24 17.51 7.41
C GLU A 492 -11.05 16.94 6.64
N MET A 493 -11.04 15.63 6.35
CA MET A 493 -10.01 14.97 5.54
C MET A 493 -9.96 15.52 4.12
N ASP A 494 -11.12 15.77 3.48
CA ASP A 494 -11.23 16.39 2.15
C ASP A 494 -10.71 17.86 2.13
N ARG A 495 -10.79 18.57 3.26
CA ARG A 495 -10.36 19.98 3.36
C ARG A 495 -8.85 20.15 3.49
N VAL A 496 -8.09 19.09 3.78
CA VAL A 496 -6.64 19.15 3.97
C VAL A 496 -5.98 19.70 2.69
N VAL A 497 -5.18 20.75 2.86
CA VAL A 497 -4.40 21.38 1.79
C VAL A 497 -2.97 20.90 1.92
N GLN A 498 -2.40 20.41 0.82
CA GLN A 498 -1.00 19.99 0.74
C GLN A 498 -0.12 21.16 0.34
N GLU A 499 1.13 21.13 0.79
CA GLU A 499 2.15 22.11 0.44
C GLU A 499 3.43 21.39 -0.01
N VAL A 500 3.65 21.37 -1.33
CA VAL A 500 4.75 20.64 -1.96
C VAL A 500 5.51 21.57 -2.89
N ALA A 501 6.84 21.56 -2.80
CA ALA A 501 7.72 22.44 -3.57
C ALA A 501 7.41 23.94 -3.46
N GLY A 502 6.77 24.35 -2.36
CA GLY A 502 6.26 25.71 -2.11
C GLY A 502 4.91 26.03 -2.76
N SER A 503 4.22 25.04 -3.32
CA SER A 503 2.88 25.17 -3.94
C SER A 503 1.80 24.58 -3.05
N LYS A 504 0.67 25.28 -2.95
CA LYS A 504 -0.52 24.80 -2.25
C LYS A 504 -1.55 24.25 -3.21
N TYR A 505 -2.03 23.04 -2.94
CA TYR A 505 -3.05 22.38 -3.75
C TYR A 505 -3.90 21.41 -2.92
N ARG A 506 -4.97 20.90 -3.51
CA ARG A 506 -5.76 19.77 -2.98
C ARG A 506 -5.65 18.58 -3.93
N PRO A 507 -5.42 17.37 -3.41
CA PRO A 507 -5.43 16.17 -4.23
C PRO A 507 -6.85 15.85 -4.75
N TRP A 508 -6.92 15.05 -5.80
CA TRP A 508 -8.15 14.38 -6.23
C TRP A 508 -8.66 13.45 -5.11
N MET A 509 -9.94 13.55 -4.76
CA MET A 509 -10.55 12.78 -3.65
C MET A 509 -11.29 11.54 -4.16
N ILE A 510 -11.00 10.38 -3.59
CA ILE A 510 -11.66 9.10 -3.86
C ILE A 510 -12.08 8.46 -2.52
N TYR A 511 -13.29 7.93 -2.45
CA TYR A 511 -13.78 7.15 -1.31
C TYR A 511 -14.06 5.71 -1.70
N GLU A 512 -13.52 4.76 -0.94
CA GLU A 512 -14.04 3.40 -0.92
C GLU A 512 -15.19 3.34 0.08
N ASP A 513 -16.44 3.45 -0.39
CA ASP A 513 -17.61 3.41 0.48
C ASP A 513 -18.73 2.57 -0.15
N GLY A 514 -19.14 1.53 0.57
CA GLY A 514 -20.20 0.60 0.23
C GLY A 514 -21.33 0.60 1.26
N ARG A 515 -21.48 1.68 2.04
CA ARG A 515 -22.48 1.75 3.11
C ARG A 515 -23.89 1.46 2.55
N PRO A 516 -24.76 0.74 3.28
CA PRO A 516 -24.69 0.47 4.72
C PRO A 516 -24.01 -0.88 5.06
N TRP A 517 -22.96 -1.31 4.34
CA TRP A 517 -22.08 -2.39 4.81
C TRP A 517 -21.74 -2.23 6.31
N PRO A 518 -21.74 -3.31 7.12
CA PRO A 518 -21.90 -4.73 6.76
C PRO A 518 -23.34 -5.27 6.88
N ARG A 519 -24.37 -4.42 6.76
CA ARG A 519 -25.78 -4.88 6.81
C ARG A 519 -26.03 -6.04 5.83
N GLU A 520 -26.75 -7.09 6.22
CA GLU A 520 -26.88 -8.31 5.40
C GLU A 520 -27.36 -8.08 3.95
N ASP A 521 -28.25 -7.13 3.71
CA ASP A 521 -28.78 -6.76 2.38
C ASP A 521 -28.10 -5.52 1.78
N TRP A 522 -26.89 -5.17 2.24
CA TRP A 522 -26.14 -4.00 1.76
C TRP A 522 -25.99 -3.97 0.23
N GLU A 523 -25.81 -5.12 -0.43
CA GLU A 523 -25.71 -5.22 -1.90
C GLU A 523 -26.97 -4.73 -2.62
N LEU A 524 -28.13 -4.69 -1.95
CA LEU A 524 -29.37 -4.13 -2.49
C LEU A 524 -29.59 -2.69 -2.02
N ALA A 525 -29.05 -2.36 -0.84
CA ALA A 525 -29.32 -1.12 -0.14
C ALA A 525 -28.36 0.01 -0.50
N SER A 526 -27.11 -0.34 -0.84
CA SER A 526 -26.06 0.62 -1.10
C SER A 526 -26.35 1.37 -2.40
N THR A 527 -26.25 2.70 -2.28
CA THR A 527 -26.36 3.63 -3.40
C THR A 527 -25.00 3.89 -4.06
N TYR A 528 -23.90 3.63 -3.33
CA TYR A 528 -22.53 3.96 -3.73
C TYR A 528 -22.33 5.44 -4.09
N ARG A 529 -23.14 6.33 -3.49
CA ARG A 529 -23.16 7.77 -3.82
C ARG A 529 -23.12 8.68 -2.60
N THR A 530 -23.27 8.14 -1.40
CA THR A 530 -23.47 8.95 -0.18
C THR A 530 -22.43 10.05 -0.05
N LEU A 531 -21.15 9.73 -0.24
CA LEU A 531 -20.07 10.71 -0.06
C LEU A 531 -19.94 11.65 -1.25
N ILE A 532 -20.20 11.20 -2.48
CA ILE A 532 -20.21 12.10 -3.65
C ILE A 532 -21.36 13.10 -3.60
N ASP A 533 -22.52 12.70 -3.07
CA ASP A 533 -23.67 13.59 -2.94
C ASP A 533 -23.37 14.76 -1.97
N ASP A 534 -22.50 14.55 -0.97
CA ASP A 534 -22.01 15.58 -0.05
C ASP A 534 -20.72 16.29 -0.53
N HIS A 535 -19.90 15.60 -1.34
CA HIS A 535 -18.64 16.07 -1.92
C HIS A 535 -18.66 15.96 -3.46
N PRO A 536 -19.29 16.89 -4.18
CA PRO A 536 -19.54 16.76 -5.62
C PRO A 536 -18.29 16.77 -6.51
N HIS A 537 -17.10 17.05 -5.98
CA HIS A 537 -15.82 16.92 -6.69
C HIS A 537 -15.17 15.55 -6.51
N ALA A 538 -15.60 14.78 -5.51
CA ALA A 538 -15.02 13.50 -5.16
C ALA A 538 -15.52 12.37 -6.07
N PHE A 539 -14.82 11.24 -5.97
CA PHE A 539 -15.16 9.97 -6.61
C PHE A 539 -15.42 8.91 -5.55
N GLN A 540 -16.15 7.86 -5.91
CA GLN A 540 -16.45 6.72 -5.03
C GLN A 540 -16.29 5.43 -5.82
N TRP A 541 -15.98 4.32 -5.16
CA TRP A 541 -16.00 3.02 -5.81
C TRP A 541 -17.39 2.67 -6.34
N SER A 542 -17.44 2.13 -7.56
CA SER A 542 -18.68 1.70 -8.18
C SER A 542 -19.22 0.40 -7.57
N PRO A 543 -20.50 0.08 -7.77
CA PRO A 543 -21.09 -1.18 -7.28
C PRO A 543 -20.40 -2.45 -7.80
N VAL A 544 -19.68 -2.38 -8.93
CA VAL A 544 -19.01 -3.53 -9.55
C VAL A 544 -17.52 -3.65 -9.19
N THR A 545 -17.00 -2.70 -8.42
CA THR A 545 -15.59 -2.60 -8.02
C THR A 545 -15.33 -3.23 -6.65
N PHE A 546 -16.36 -3.47 -5.83
CA PHE A 546 -16.19 -4.11 -4.53
C PHE A 546 -15.93 -5.61 -4.61
N ALA A 547 -15.24 -6.14 -3.61
CA ALA A 547 -14.71 -7.50 -3.50
C ALA A 547 -15.70 -8.65 -3.80
N HIS A 548 -17.00 -8.46 -3.58
CA HIS A 548 -18.03 -9.47 -3.84
C HIS A 548 -18.28 -9.73 -5.34
N ASN A 549 -17.71 -8.94 -6.25
CA ASN A 549 -17.84 -9.10 -7.69
C ASN A 549 -16.82 -10.11 -8.25
N LYS A 550 -17.31 -11.23 -8.80
CA LYS A 550 -16.50 -12.37 -9.22
C LYS A 550 -16.79 -12.76 -10.68
N PRO A 551 -16.17 -12.08 -11.67
CA PRO A 551 -16.44 -12.31 -13.10
C PRO A 551 -16.09 -13.72 -13.61
N ALA A 552 -15.33 -14.51 -12.85
CA ALA A 552 -15.03 -15.90 -13.19
C ALA A 552 -16.24 -16.85 -13.07
N LEU A 553 -17.33 -16.41 -12.45
CA LEU A 553 -18.54 -17.23 -12.26
C LEU A 553 -19.49 -17.14 -13.46
N LEU A 554 -20.06 -18.28 -13.82
CA LEU A 554 -21.07 -18.39 -14.86
C LEU A 554 -22.30 -17.55 -14.49
N THR A 555 -22.86 -16.81 -15.45
CA THR A 555 -24.00 -15.89 -15.32
C THR A 555 -23.73 -14.60 -14.54
N PHE A 556 -22.46 -14.32 -14.20
CA PHE A 556 -22.08 -13.10 -13.50
C PHE A 556 -22.61 -11.85 -14.23
N TRP A 557 -22.29 -11.73 -15.53
CA TRP A 557 -22.60 -10.54 -16.32
C TRP A 557 -24.11 -10.30 -16.47
N VAL A 558 -24.90 -11.33 -16.78
CA VAL A 558 -26.36 -11.16 -16.88
C VAL A 558 -27.00 -10.85 -15.52
N THR A 559 -26.47 -11.42 -14.44
CA THR A 559 -26.98 -11.20 -13.07
C THR A 559 -26.63 -9.81 -12.54
N LYS A 560 -25.44 -9.29 -12.86
CA LYS A 560 -25.00 -7.94 -12.45
C LYS A 560 -25.45 -6.82 -13.40
N TRP A 561 -26.18 -7.13 -14.47
CA TRP A 561 -26.65 -6.14 -15.45
C TRP A 561 -27.37 -4.93 -14.83
N TRP A 562 -28.16 -5.14 -13.77
CA TRP A 562 -28.86 -4.02 -13.11
C TRP A 562 -27.89 -3.03 -12.44
N ARG A 563 -26.78 -3.51 -11.84
CA ARG A 563 -25.69 -2.64 -11.36
C ARG A 563 -24.92 -2.02 -12.51
N MET A 564 -24.73 -2.75 -13.61
CA MET A 564 -24.11 -2.20 -14.82
C MET A 564 -24.94 -1.06 -15.42
N ARG A 565 -26.26 -1.12 -15.31
CA ARG A 565 -27.14 -0.02 -15.70
C ARG A 565 -26.94 1.22 -14.85
N GLU A 566 -26.79 1.07 -13.54
CA GLU A 566 -26.47 2.20 -12.67
C GLU A 566 -25.12 2.82 -13.03
N VAL A 567 -24.12 2.01 -13.40
CA VAL A 567 -22.84 2.52 -13.91
C VAL A 567 -23.07 3.36 -15.17
N GLY A 568 -23.81 2.87 -16.16
CA GLY A 568 -24.10 3.65 -17.37
C GLY A 568 -24.92 4.93 -17.10
N GLU A 569 -25.85 4.89 -16.15
CA GLU A 569 -26.80 5.99 -15.85
C GLU A 569 -26.23 7.05 -14.88
N SER A 570 -25.23 6.73 -14.05
CA SER A 570 -24.75 7.61 -12.97
C SER A 570 -23.29 7.38 -12.54
N GLY A 571 -22.46 6.78 -13.39
CA GLY A 571 -21.09 6.40 -13.09
C GLY A 571 -20.02 7.48 -13.32
N SER A 572 -20.36 8.69 -13.75
CA SER A 572 -19.38 9.75 -14.09
C SER A 572 -18.46 10.18 -12.95
N GLN A 573 -18.83 9.88 -11.71
CA GLN A 573 -18.05 10.10 -10.49
C GLN A 573 -17.63 8.80 -9.80
N TRP A 574 -17.63 7.69 -10.51
CA TRP A 574 -17.20 6.42 -9.95
C TRP A 574 -15.84 5.98 -10.44
N ILE A 575 -15.09 5.32 -9.54
CA ILE A 575 -14.03 4.40 -9.93
C ILE A 575 -14.71 3.10 -10.37
N THR A 576 -14.53 2.71 -11.62
CA THR A 576 -15.20 1.56 -12.24
C THR A 576 -14.20 0.45 -12.57
N GLY A 577 -14.69 -0.66 -13.13
CA GLY A 577 -13.89 -1.85 -13.39
C GLY A 577 -14.14 -2.97 -12.38
N VAL A 578 -13.77 -4.18 -12.76
CA VAL A 578 -13.93 -5.42 -11.97
C VAL A 578 -12.59 -6.04 -11.57
N ALA A 579 -11.47 -5.42 -11.93
CA ALA A 579 -10.13 -5.94 -11.70
C ALA A 579 -9.34 -4.99 -10.79
N ASN A 580 -9.41 -5.26 -9.49
CA ASN A 580 -8.57 -4.67 -8.46
C ASN A 580 -8.03 -5.78 -7.54
N HIS A 581 -7.14 -5.41 -6.63
CA HIS A 581 -6.54 -6.33 -5.67
C HIS A 581 -7.60 -7.13 -4.89
N ASP A 582 -8.76 -6.53 -4.66
CA ASP A 582 -9.80 -7.02 -3.78
C ASP A 582 -10.73 -8.03 -4.46
N THR A 583 -11.22 -7.68 -5.65
CA THR A 583 -12.05 -8.55 -6.49
C THR A 583 -11.27 -9.76 -6.97
N LEU A 584 -10.00 -9.60 -7.36
CA LEU A 584 -9.17 -10.71 -7.83
C LEU A 584 -8.92 -11.73 -6.70
N ARG A 585 -8.59 -11.28 -5.48
CA ARG A 585 -8.50 -12.17 -4.31
C ARG A 585 -9.81 -12.88 -4.02
N ARG A 586 -10.93 -12.15 -3.94
CA ARG A 586 -12.21 -12.80 -3.63
C ARG A 586 -12.67 -13.76 -4.73
N GLY A 587 -12.19 -13.56 -5.96
CA GLY A 587 -12.27 -14.53 -7.06
C GLY A 587 -11.50 -15.81 -6.78
N SER A 588 -10.24 -15.69 -6.34
CA SER A 588 -9.36 -16.83 -6.01
C SER A 588 -9.77 -17.60 -4.76
N GLN A 589 -10.61 -17.03 -3.90
CA GLN A 589 -11.17 -17.69 -2.72
C GLN A 589 -12.45 -18.50 -3.00
N VAL A 590 -12.93 -18.59 -4.25
CA VAL A 590 -14.10 -19.42 -4.57
C VAL A 590 -13.69 -20.88 -4.66
N GLU A 591 -14.37 -21.77 -3.92
CA GLU A 591 -14.16 -23.20 -4.04
C GLU A 591 -14.39 -23.70 -5.47
N VAL A 592 -13.40 -24.42 -6.02
CA VAL A 592 -13.50 -25.07 -7.34
C VAL A 592 -14.11 -26.45 -7.15
N SER A 593 -15.38 -26.60 -7.53
CA SER A 593 -16.13 -27.84 -7.38
C SER A 593 -17.00 -28.15 -8.59
N ASP A 594 -17.11 -29.45 -8.91
CA ASP A 594 -18.06 -29.97 -9.91
C ASP A 594 -19.48 -30.14 -9.33
N ASP A 595 -19.71 -29.80 -8.06
CA ASP A 595 -21.03 -29.88 -7.46
C ASP A 595 -21.98 -28.80 -8.02
N TRP A 596 -23.13 -29.25 -8.52
CA TRP A 596 -24.17 -28.39 -9.06
C TRP A 596 -24.78 -27.44 -8.02
N SER A 597 -24.58 -27.71 -6.72
CA SER A 597 -25.06 -26.84 -5.64
C SER A 597 -24.10 -25.70 -5.28
N GLY A 598 -22.86 -25.74 -5.78
CA GLY A 598 -21.82 -24.74 -5.56
C GLY A 598 -21.84 -23.59 -6.57
N ALA A 599 -20.89 -22.67 -6.44
CA ALA A 599 -20.68 -21.59 -7.40
C ALA A 599 -20.16 -22.18 -8.72
N LEU A 600 -20.91 -21.98 -9.80
CA LEU A 600 -20.54 -22.52 -11.11
C LEU A 600 -19.47 -21.64 -11.76
N ILE A 601 -18.30 -22.22 -12.01
CA ILE A 601 -17.23 -21.59 -12.80
C ILE A 601 -17.69 -21.45 -14.25
N ASN A 602 -17.31 -20.36 -14.91
CA ASN A 602 -17.65 -20.09 -16.30
C ASN A 602 -16.86 -20.99 -17.26
N PRO A 603 -17.49 -21.99 -17.91
CA PRO A 603 -16.79 -22.94 -18.78
C PRO A 603 -16.50 -22.38 -20.17
N TYR A 604 -16.94 -21.16 -20.48
CA TYR A 604 -16.76 -20.53 -21.79
C TYR A 604 -15.49 -19.66 -21.86
N LEU A 605 -14.87 -19.36 -20.72
CA LEU A 605 -13.65 -18.55 -20.65
C LEU A 605 -12.41 -19.40 -20.94
N ALA A 606 -12.27 -20.56 -20.29
CA ALA A 606 -11.16 -21.48 -20.53
C ALA A 606 -11.47 -22.90 -20.06
N ASP A 607 -10.54 -23.83 -20.33
CA ASP A 607 -10.64 -25.25 -19.97
C ASP A 607 -10.14 -25.54 -18.54
N SER A 608 -9.43 -24.60 -17.91
CA SER A 608 -8.86 -24.75 -16.57
C SER A 608 -9.18 -23.54 -15.68
N PRO A 609 -9.30 -23.72 -14.34
CA PRO A 609 -9.49 -22.60 -13.43
C PRO A 609 -8.40 -21.52 -13.55
N PRO A 610 -7.10 -21.84 -13.66
CA PRO A 610 -6.06 -20.80 -13.83
C PRO A 610 -6.19 -19.95 -15.07
N GLU A 611 -6.57 -20.52 -16.20
CA GLU A 611 -6.84 -19.73 -17.41
C GLU A 611 -8.16 -18.97 -17.29
N THR A 612 -9.16 -19.55 -16.61
CA THR A 612 -10.47 -18.93 -16.40
C THR A 612 -10.38 -17.65 -15.58
N ILE A 613 -9.64 -17.65 -14.46
CA ILE A 613 -9.48 -16.42 -13.65
C ILE A 613 -8.68 -15.35 -14.38
N ARG A 614 -7.65 -15.73 -15.15
CA ARG A 614 -6.88 -14.79 -15.98
C ARG A 614 -7.77 -14.08 -17.00
N GLU A 615 -8.55 -14.83 -17.77
CA GLU A 615 -9.44 -14.24 -18.78
C GLU A 615 -10.61 -13.48 -18.15
N ALA A 616 -11.11 -13.91 -16.98
CA ALA A 616 -12.22 -13.25 -16.30
C ALA A 616 -11.89 -11.82 -15.84
N TYR A 617 -10.66 -11.60 -15.36
CA TYR A 617 -10.21 -10.31 -14.82
C TYR A 617 -9.44 -9.46 -15.84
N ASP A 618 -8.91 -10.08 -16.90
CA ASP A 618 -8.35 -9.35 -18.03
C ASP A 618 -8.80 -10.01 -19.35
N SER A 619 -9.94 -9.56 -19.87
CA SER A 619 -10.44 -9.90 -21.22
C SER A 619 -10.64 -8.65 -22.09
N PRO A 620 -10.56 -8.77 -23.43
CA PRO A 620 -10.79 -7.64 -24.33
C PRO A 620 -12.19 -7.06 -24.19
N ALA A 621 -13.20 -7.91 -23.97
CA ALA A 621 -14.59 -7.54 -23.71
C ALA A 621 -14.73 -6.65 -22.48
N VAL A 622 -14.10 -7.04 -21.37
CA VAL A 622 -14.15 -6.27 -20.10
C VAL A 622 -13.42 -4.95 -20.26
N LEU A 623 -12.21 -4.99 -20.83
CA LEU A 623 -11.40 -3.80 -21.06
C LEU A 623 -12.15 -2.78 -21.93
N VAL A 624 -12.65 -3.19 -23.10
CA VAL A 624 -13.42 -2.29 -23.99
C VAL A 624 -14.71 -1.81 -23.33
N TRP A 625 -15.39 -2.67 -22.56
CA TRP A 625 -16.63 -2.29 -21.91
C TRP A 625 -16.41 -1.14 -20.91
N PHE A 626 -15.41 -1.25 -20.03
CA PHE A 626 -15.16 -0.20 -19.04
C PHE A 626 -14.42 1.01 -19.61
N HIS A 627 -13.48 0.80 -20.53
CA HIS A 627 -12.69 1.91 -21.08
C HIS A 627 -13.41 2.68 -22.18
N VAL A 628 -14.28 2.03 -22.96
CA VAL A 628 -14.93 2.66 -24.13
C VAL A 628 -16.44 2.83 -23.96
N ALA A 629 -17.15 1.85 -23.38
CA ALA A 629 -18.61 1.92 -23.30
C ALA A 629 -19.11 2.66 -22.05
N MET A 630 -18.54 2.39 -20.87
CA MET A 630 -19.05 2.88 -19.59
C MET A 630 -18.40 4.21 -19.13
N PRO A 631 -19.12 5.01 -18.32
CA PRO A 631 -18.60 6.23 -17.71
C PRO A 631 -17.72 5.95 -16.49
N GLY A 632 -17.25 7.02 -15.84
CA GLY A 632 -16.39 6.95 -14.65
C GLY A 632 -14.92 6.83 -14.99
N VAL A 633 -14.09 6.37 -14.06
CA VAL A 633 -12.65 6.12 -14.23
C VAL A 633 -12.39 4.62 -14.04
N PRO A 634 -12.12 3.85 -15.10
CA PRO A 634 -11.75 2.45 -14.95
C PRO A 634 -10.43 2.34 -14.20
N MET A 635 -10.42 1.47 -13.19
CA MET A 635 -9.22 1.03 -12.49
C MET A 635 -8.92 -0.40 -12.93
N ASP A 636 -7.73 -0.58 -13.49
CA ASP A 636 -7.15 -1.90 -13.75
C ASP A 636 -6.16 -2.24 -12.64
N PHE A 637 -5.85 -3.53 -12.47
CA PHE A 637 -4.84 -4.00 -11.52
C PHE A 637 -3.64 -4.57 -12.26
N LEU A 638 -2.44 -4.18 -11.84
CA LEU A 638 -1.22 -4.59 -12.54
C LEU A 638 -1.06 -6.11 -12.60
N HIS A 639 -1.38 -6.85 -11.54
CA HIS A 639 -1.34 -8.32 -11.57
C HIS A 639 -2.36 -8.91 -12.54
N ALA A 640 -3.56 -8.32 -12.65
CA ALA A 640 -4.57 -8.76 -13.61
C ALA A 640 -4.09 -8.53 -15.05
N ASN A 641 -3.50 -7.36 -15.35
CA ASN A 641 -2.94 -7.05 -16.68
C ASN A 641 -1.79 -8.01 -17.08
N TYR A 642 -0.99 -8.42 -16.10
CA TYR A 642 0.04 -9.43 -16.27
C TYR A 642 -0.53 -10.86 -16.37
N ARG A 643 -1.83 -11.05 -16.12
CA ARG A 643 -2.44 -12.38 -15.95
C ARG A 643 -1.67 -13.23 -14.91
N ALA A 644 -1.07 -12.55 -13.94
CA ALA A 644 -0.27 -13.12 -12.88
C ALA A 644 -1.17 -13.51 -11.68
N PRO A 645 -0.72 -14.46 -10.84
CA PRO A 645 -1.38 -14.77 -9.59
C PRO A 645 -1.50 -13.58 -8.64
N TRP A 646 -2.53 -13.66 -7.82
CA TRP A 646 -2.78 -12.76 -6.71
C TRP A 646 -3.53 -13.50 -5.62
N GLY A 647 -3.34 -13.12 -4.37
CA GLY A 647 -3.97 -13.78 -3.22
C GLY A 647 -3.59 -13.08 -1.93
N PHE A 648 -4.30 -13.40 -0.84
CA PHE A 648 -4.03 -12.78 0.44
C PHE A 648 -2.78 -13.38 1.10
N VAL A 649 -1.76 -12.56 1.34
CA VAL A 649 -0.55 -12.94 2.08
C VAL A 649 -0.32 -11.97 3.21
N ARG A 650 0.01 -12.52 4.38
CA ARG A 650 0.30 -11.75 5.58
C ARG A 650 1.22 -12.53 6.49
N ASP A 651 2.39 -11.98 6.79
CA ASP A 651 3.33 -12.54 7.76
C ASP A 651 3.34 -11.80 9.11
N THR A 652 2.51 -10.77 9.29
CA THR A 652 2.62 -9.86 10.44
C THR A 652 1.78 -10.27 11.66
N ASP A 653 0.86 -11.21 11.54
CA ASP A 653 -0.04 -11.62 12.65
C ASP A 653 -0.02 -13.14 12.85
N PRO A 654 0.92 -13.68 13.66
CA PRO A 654 0.95 -15.10 13.99
C PRO A 654 -0.32 -15.61 14.66
N THR A 655 -1.14 -14.77 15.31
CA THR A 655 -2.35 -15.25 16.00
C THR A 655 -3.34 -15.82 15.00
N TRP A 656 -3.58 -15.11 13.90
CA TRP A 656 -4.59 -15.48 12.91
C TRP A 656 -4.01 -16.01 11.59
N ASN A 657 -2.68 -16.04 11.40
CA ASN A 657 -2.08 -16.43 10.13
C ASN A 657 -2.49 -17.84 9.64
N VAL A 658 -2.58 -18.82 10.55
CA VAL A 658 -3.01 -20.19 10.18
C VAL A 658 -4.42 -20.19 9.61
N LYS A 659 -5.33 -19.41 10.19
CA LYS A 659 -6.71 -19.24 9.68
C LYS A 659 -6.70 -18.59 8.30
N VAL A 660 -5.96 -17.50 8.16
CA VAL A 660 -5.84 -16.75 6.90
C VAL A 660 -5.35 -17.66 5.76
N VAL A 661 -4.27 -18.40 5.98
CA VAL A 661 -3.75 -19.36 4.99
C VAL A 661 -4.76 -20.47 4.68
N ALA A 662 -5.52 -20.93 5.68
CA ALA A 662 -6.55 -21.92 5.47
C ALA A 662 -7.70 -21.40 4.59
N GLU A 663 -8.11 -20.14 4.75
CA GLU A 663 -9.13 -19.49 3.90
C GLU A 663 -8.69 -19.36 2.43
N GLU A 664 -7.38 -19.35 2.17
CA GLU A 664 -6.79 -19.37 0.82
C GLU A 664 -6.71 -20.77 0.20
N ALA A 665 -7.30 -21.82 0.78
CA ALA A 665 -7.26 -23.18 0.20
C ALA A 665 -7.63 -23.25 -1.30
N PRO A 666 -8.68 -22.55 -1.79
CA PRO A 666 -9.04 -22.57 -3.21
C PRO A 666 -8.02 -21.88 -4.12
N TRP A 667 -7.15 -21.02 -3.58
CA TRP A 667 -6.12 -20.30 -4.33
C TRP A 667 -5.24 -21.24 -5.16
N ILE A 668 -4.94 -22.44 -4.63
CA ILE A 668 -4.13 -23.47 -5.30
C ILE A 668 -4.76 -23.89 -6.63
N ASP A 669 -6.08 -24.03 -6.67
CA ASP A 669 -6.78 -24.43 -7.89
C ASP A 669 -6.80 -23.31 -8.93
N TRP A 670 -6.94 -22.07 -8.48
CA TRP A 670 -7.01 -20.88 -9.33
C TRP A 670 -5.66 -20.40 -9.84
N HIS A 671 -4.55 -20.67 -9.14
CA HIS A 671 -3.27 -20.05 -9.51
C HIS A 671 -2.15 -21.02 -9.79
N VAL A 672 -2.22 -22.26 -9.29
CA VAL A 672 -1.16 -23.25 -9.52
C VAL A 672 -1.60 -24.22 -10.62
N PRO A 673 -1.06 -24.12 -11.86
CA PRO A 673 -1.42 -25.05 -12.93
C PRO A 673 -0.94 -26.48 -12.62
N GLU A 674 -1.50 -27.48 -13.32
CA GLU A 674 -1.06 -28.88 -13.17
C GLU A 674 0.43 -29.02 -13.51
N GLY A 675 1.19 -29.64 -12.61
CA GLY A 675 2.66 -29.74 -12.71
C GLY A 675 3.42 -28.47 -12.34
N GLY A 676 2.72 -27.35 -12.12
CA GLY A 676 3.29 -26.04 -11.75
C GLY A 676 3.88 -25.99 -10.35
N PHE A 677 3.60 -26.98 -9.50
CA PHE A 677 4.23 -27.13 -8.20
C PHE A 677 5.49 -28.00 -8.28
N GLU A 678 5.35 -29.23 -8.80
CA GLU A 678 6.39 -30.27 -8.80
C GLU A 678 7.61 -29.89 -9.66
N GLY A 679 7.36 -29.31 -10.84
CA GLY A 679 8.39 -29.01 -11.83
C GLY A 679 8.98 -27.60 -11.73
N SER A 680 8.44 -26.76 -10.85
CA SER A 680 8.81 -25.35 -10.70
C SER A 680 9.95 -25.14 -9.70
N ASP A 681 10.67 -24.03 -9.83
CA ASP A 681 11.58 -23.52 -8.81
C ASP A 681 10.86 -22.76 -7.68
N ALA A 682 9.57 -22.44 -7.87
CA ALA A 682 8.71 -21.83 -6.87
C ALA A 682 8.41 -22.78 -5.70
N PHE A 683 7.85 -22.23 -4.63
CA PHE A 683 7.41 -22.98 -3.45
C PHE A 683 8.53 -23.76 -2.73
N ALA A 684 9.73 -23.17 -2.67
CA ALA A 684 10.91 -23.83 -2.13
C ALA A 684 10.77 -24.18 -0.64
N ARG A 685 10.12 -23.31 0.14
CA ARG A 685 9.96 -23.48 1.60
C ARG A 685 8.90 -24.53 1.89
N LEU A 686 7.77 -24.50 1.19
CA LEU A 686 6.73 -25.53 1.27
C LEU A 686 7.27 -26.90 0.85
N LYS A 687 8.12 -26.97 -0.19
CA LYS A 687 8.81 -28.22 -0.56
C LYS A 687 9.76 -28.72 0.53
N ALA A 688 10.47 -27.81 1.19
CA ALA A 688 11.34 -28.16 2.32
C ALA A 688 10.55 -28.66 3.53
N LEU A 689 9.27 -28.26 3.66
CA LEU A 689 8.32 -28.78 4.66
C LEU A 689 7.70 -30.13 4.29
N GLY A 690 8.13 -30.78 3.21
CA GLY A 690 7.71 -32.15 2.86
C GLY A 690 6.64 -32.25 1.77
N PHE A 691 6.10 -31.14 1.28
CA PHE A 691 5.13 -31.16 0.18
C PHE A 691 5.83 -31.43 -1.15
N GLY A 692 5.59 -32.62 -1.72
CA GLY A 692 6.20 -33.02 -2.99
C GLY A 692 5.33 -32.69 -4.21
N THR A 693 4.01 -32.57 -4.02
CA THR A 693 3.04 -32.41 -5.11
C THR A 693 1.95 -31.37 -4.81
N LYS A 694 1.38 -30.78 -5.87
CA LYS A 694 0.21 -29.88 -5.79
C LYS A 694 -0.95 -30.56 -5.05
N ALA A 695 -1.17 -31.85 -5.31
CA ALA A 695 -2.25 -32.61 -4.69
C ALA A 695 -2.07 -32.81 -3.18
N GLU A 696 -0.82 -33.03 -2.72
CA GLU A 696 -0.49 -33.12 -1.30
C GLU A 696 -0.73 -31.78 -0.59
N LEU A 697 -0.22 -30.68 -1.16
CA LEU A 697 -0.42 -29.34 -0.61
C LEU A 697 -1.91 -28.98 -0.54
N LYS A 698 -2.64 -29.15 -1.64
CA LYS A 698 -4.09 -28.91 -1.70
C LYS A 698 -4.84 -29.73 -0.66
N GLY A 699 -4.55 -31.03 -0.57
CA GLY A 699 -5.20 -31.92 0.38
C GLY A 699 -4.99 -31.47 1.83
N PHE A 700 -3.78 -31.03 2.16
CA PHE A 700 -3.46 -30.49 3.47
C PHE A 700 -4.21 -29.20 3.78
N VAL A 701 -4.11 -28.17 2.92
CA VAL A 701 -4.73 -26.86 3.18
C VAL A 701 -6.26 -26.95 3.19
N THR A 702 -6.85 -27.79 2.34
CA THR A 702 -8.31 -28.05 2.37
C THR A 702 -8.74 -28.71 3.68
N THR A 703 -7.94 -29.66 4.19
CA THR A 703 -8.21 -30.29 5.49
C THR A 703 -8.04 -29.28 6.62
N LEU A 704 -7.01 -28.43 6.56
CA LEU A 704 -6.76 -27.36 7.51
C LEU A 704 -7.97 -26.41 7.58
N ALA A 705 -8.49 -25.95 6.44
CA ALA A 705 -9.68 -25.10 6.37
C ALA A 705 -10.91 -25.75 7.04
N ALA A 706 -11.18 -27.02 6.73
CA ALA A 706 -12.29 -27.74 7.35
C ALA A 706 -12.13 -27.92 8.87
N LEU A 707 -10.89 -28.05 9.36
CA LEU A 707 -10.60 -28.16 10.79
C LEU A 707 -10.69 -26.83 11.51
N VAL A 708 -10.25 -25.72 10.90
CA VAL A 708 -10.44 -24.36 11.43
C VAL A 708 -11.92 -24.11 11.75
N ASP A 709 -12.82 -24.44 10.81
CA ASP A 709 -14.26 -24.30 11.02
C ASP A 709 -14.79 -25.25 12.11
N ALA A 710 -14.29 -26.48 12.16
CA ALA A 710 -14.79 -27.50 13.06
C ALA A 710 -14.34 -27.33 14.52
N THR A 711 -13.20 -26.69 14.75
CA THR A 711 -12.60 -26.49 16.08
C THR A 711 -12.79 -25.09 16.63
N ASP A 712 -13.45 -24.18 15.90
CA ASP A 712 -13.55 -22.76 16.26
C ASP A 712 -12.15 -22.12 16.41
N TYR A 713 -11.25 -22.48 15.48
CA TYR A 713 -9.85 -22.03 15.42
C TYR A 713 -8.98 -22.37 16.66
N ASP A 714 -9.24 -23.51 17.32
CA ASP A 714 -8.30 -24.07 18.31
C ASP A 714 -7.11 -24.72 17.59
N VAL A 715 -6.00 -23.97 17.44
CA VAL A 715 -4.81 -24.38 16.66
C VAL A 715 -4.14 -25.64 17.23
N ASP A 716 -4.11 -25.79 18.55
CA ASP A 716 -3.54 -26.98 19.20
C ASP A 716 -4.38 -28.23 18.88
N LEU A 717 -5.72 -28.11 18.95
CA LEU A 717 -6.62 -29.20 18.57
C LEU A 717 -6.52 -29.54 17.07
N ILE A 718 -6.37 -28.53 16.21
CA ILE A 718 -6.16 -28.73 14.77
C ILE A 718 -4.90 -29.57 14.53
N ALA A 719 -3.79 -29.22 15.20
CA ALA A 719 -2.53 -29.96 15.09
C ALA A 719 -2.67 -31.42 15.55
N GLU A 720 -3.37 -31.67 16.67
CA GLU A 720 -3.67 -33.03 17.15
C GLU A 720 -4.46 -33.83 16.10
N LEU A 721 -5.52 -33.25 15.53
CA LEU A 721 -6.38 -33.92 14.56
C LEU A 721 -5.64 -34.23 13.25
N LEU A 722 -4.81 -33.30 12.77
CA LEU A 722 -3.96 -33.51 11.59
C LEU A 722 -2.90 -34.61 11.82
N SER A 723 -2.35 -34.70 13.03
CA SER A 723 -1.41 -35.76 13.41
C SER A 723 -2.06 -37.15 13.35
N VAL A 724 -3.30 -37.26 13.85
CA VAL A 724 -4.07 -38.52 13.81
C VAL A 724 -4.43 -38.92 12.37
N GLN A 725 -4.77 -37.95 11.52
CA GLN A 725 -5.10 -38.19 10.11
C GLN A 725 -3.86 -38.62 9.30
N GLY A 726 -2.70 -38.08 9.65
CA GLY A 726 -1.46 -38.18 8.87
C GLY A 726 -1.39 -37.07 7.82
N THR A 727 -0.22 -36.45 7.69
CA THR A 727 0.03 -35.28 6.83
C THR A 727 1.34 -35.44 6.04
N PRO A 728 1.48 -34.78 4.87
CA PRO A 728 2.76 -34.60 4.20
C PRO A 728 3.71 -33.63 4.93
N LEU A 729 3.20 -32.77 5.82
CA LEU A 729 4.00 -31.80 6.57
C LEU A 729 5.03 -32.51 7.47
N GLU A 730 6.31 -32.32 7.16
CA GLU A 730 7.42 -32.82 7.98
C GLU A 730 7.61 -31.91 9.20
N THR A 731 7.53 -32.51 10.40
CA THR A 731 7.84 -31.81 11.66
C THR A 731 9.33 -31.46 11.73
N GLY A 732 9.67 -30.32 12.34
CA GLY A 732 11.06 -29.96 12.64
C GLY A 732 11.81 -31.12 13.33
N THR A 733 13.08 -31.33 12.97
CA THR A 733 13.87 -32.45 13.49
C THR A 733 13.93 -32.42 15.01
N ALA A 734 13.33 -33.42 15.68
CA ALA A 734 13.74 -33.76 17.03
C ALA A 734 15.26 -34.02 17.01
N ALA A 735 16.00 -33.51 18.00
CA ALA A 735 17.47 -33.49 18.10
C ALA A 735 18.15 -34.89 18.05
N ASP A 736 17.37 -35.95 17.87
CA ASP A 736 17.71 -37.36 17.85
C ASP A 736 17.36 -38.07 16.52
N GLY A 737 16.95 -37.34 15.48
CA GLY A 737 16.88 -37.86 14.11
C GLY A 737 15.79 -38.92 13.87
N ALA A 738 14.74 -38.93 14.69
CA ALA A 738 13.55 -39.74 14.47
C ALA A 738 12.51 -38.92 13.69
N HIS A 739 12.27 -39.25 12.42
CA HIS A 739 11.10 -38.77 11.69
C HIS A 739 9.84 -39.45 12.26
N GLY A 740 8.85 -38.65 12.71
CA GLY A 740 7.53 -39.15 13.15
C GLY A 740 7.01 -38.64 14.50
N GLY A 741 7.19 -37.34 14.82
CA GLY A 741 6.48 -36.71 15.94
C GLY A 741 5.05 -36.29 15.57
N ASP A 742 4.19 -36.08 16.56
CA ASP A 742 2.89 -35.43 16.37
C ASP A 742 3.12 -33.94 16.03
N LEU A 743 2.30 -33.37 15.13
CA LEU A 743 2.31 -31.93 14.83
C LEU A 743 1.97 -31.11 16.06
N THR A 744 2.54 -29.91 16.11
CA THR A 744 2.25 -28.88 17.10
C THR A 744 1.63 -27.65 16.45
N ALA A 745 1.05 -26.75 17.25
CA ALA A 745 0.64 -25.43 16.75
C ALA A 745 1.80 -24.66 16.12
N GLU A 746 3.03 -24.87 16.61
CA GLU A 746 4.24 -24.24 16.07
C GLU A 746 4.59 -24.74 14.67
N ASP A 747 4.38 -26.03 14.37
CA ASP A 747 4.55 -26.55 13.01
C ASP A 747 3.53 -25.93 12.04
N LEU A 748 2.29 -25.73 12.48
CA LEU A 748 1.26 -25.06 11.67
C LEU A 748 1.58 -23.58 11.44
N GLN A 749 2.17 -22.91 12.43
CA GLN A 749 2.71 -21.55 12.25
C GLN A 749 3.87 -21.55 11.27
N ALA A 750 4.85 -22.45 11.42
CA ALA A 750 5.96 -22.54 10.46
C ALA A 750 5.46 -22.75 9.01
N PHE A 751 4.41 -23.56 8.84
CA PHE A 751 3.72 -23.72 7.57
C PHE A 751 3.09 -22.41 7.05
N SER A 752 2.35 -21.67 7.88
CA SER A 752 1.68 -20.44 7.44
C SER A 752 2.66 -19.33 7.02
N PHE A 753 3.80 -19.23 7.68
CA PHE A 753 4.90 -18.34 7.28
C PHE A 753 5.56 -18.79 5.97
N ALA A 754 5.86 -20.09 5.84
CA ALA A 754 6.43 -20.64 4.60
C ALA A 754 5.48 -20.46 3.41
N TRP A 755 4.17 -20.63 3.62
CA TRP A 755 3.14 -20.35 2.63
C TRP A 755 3.17 -18.87 2.20
N SER A 756 3.11 -17.94 3.16
CA SER A 756 3.04 -16.51 2.86
C SER A 756 4.26 -16.05 2.07
N ALA A 757 5.47 -16.49 2.46
CA ALA A 757 6.71 -16.19 1.74
C ALA A 757 6.73 -16.79 0.33
N ASP A 758 6.40 -18.08 0.17
CA ASP A 758 6.42 -18.73 -1.15
C ASP A 758 5.34 -18.19 -2.09
N VAL A 759 4.14 -17.85 -1.58
CA VAL A 759 3.06 -17.24 -2.38
C VAL A 759 3.41 -15.79 -2.76
N SER A 760 4.04 -15.02 -1.86
CA SER A 760 4.56 -13.69 -2.18
C SER A 760 5.60 -13.75 -3.29
N ASP A 761 6.60 -14.64 -3.18
CA ASP A 761 7.60 -14.89 -4.21
C ASP A 761 6.96 -15.29 -5.55
N TYR A 762 5.87 -16.07 -5.52
CA TYR A 762 5.15 -16.51 -6.72
C TYR A 762 4.34 -15.39 -7.39
N ALA A 763 3.93 -14.38 -6.62
CA ALA A 763 3.19 -13.23 -7.11
C ALA A 763 4.08 -12.19 -7.82
N VAL A 764 5.40 -12.22 -7.62
CA VAL A 764 6.36 -11.28 -8.23
C VAL A 764 6.21 -11.24 -9.76
N LEU A 765 5.92 -10.06 -10.31
CA LEU A 765 5.53 -9.90 -11.72
C LEU A 765 6.63 -10.21 -12.75
N ASP A 766 7.90 -10.03 -12.39
CA ASP A 766 9.01 -10.33 -13.30
C ASP A 766 9.08 -11.82 -13.66
N ARG A 767 8.58 -12.73 -12.79
CA ARG A 767 8.40 -14.15 -13.11
C ARG A 767 7.43 -14.41 -14.27
N TRP A 768 6.55 -13.45 -14.55
CA TRP A 768 5.46 -13.56 -15.53
C TRP A 768 5.71 -12.69 -16.77
N ALA A 769 6.83 -11.96 -16.82
CA ALA A 769 7.12 -11.01 -17.90
C ALA A 769 7.28 -11.70 -19.28
N ASP A 770 7.86 -12.89 -19.31
CA ASP A 770 8.07 -13.66 -20.55
C ASP A 770 6.79 -14.34 -21.07
N ASP A 771 5.76 -14.47 -20.22
CA ASP A 771 4.46 -15.07 -20.57
C ASP A 771 3.50 -14.05 -21.23
N GLN A 772 3.90 -12.78 -21.34
CA GLN A 772 3.06 -11.72 -21.87
C GLN A 772 2.91 -11.79 -23.39
N ASP A 773 1.68 -11.98 -23.88
CA ASP A 773 1.39 -12.04 -25.31
C ASP A 773 1.49 -10.66 -25.99
N ASP A 774 2.20 -10.61 -27.11
CA ASP A 774 2.49 -9.37 -27.84
C ASP A 774 1.23 -8.72 -28.43
N ALA A 775 0.37 -9.51 -29.09
CA ALA A 775 -0.83 -8.99 -29.73
C ALA A 775 -1.85 -8.52 -28.68
N ARG A 776 -1.95 -9.25 -27.57
CA ARG A 776 -2.86 -8.94 -26.49
C ARG A 776 -2.48 -7.66 -25.75
N THR A 777 -1.24 -7.58 -25.27
CA THR A 777 -0.76 -6.38 -24.55
C THR A 777 -0.75 -5.12 -25.44
N ALA A 778 -0.51 -5.28 -26.75
CA ALA A 778 -0.63 -4.19 -27.72
C ALA A 778 -2.09 -3.72 -27.87
N PHE A 779 -3.04 -4.65 -27.95
CA PHE A 779 -4.47 -4.31 -27.95
C PHE A 779 -4.88 -3.61 -26.66
N ASP A 780 -4.48 -4.15 -25.49
CA ASP A 780 -4.87 -3.61 -24.20
C ASP A 780 -4.36 -2.16 -24.02
N ARG A 781 -3.12 -1.89 -24.46
CA ARG A 781 -2.58 -0.53 -24.54
C ARG A 781 -3.36 0.37 -25.49
N SER A 782 -3.72 -0.13 -26.67
CA SER A 782 -4.48 0.64 -27.67
C SER A 782 -5.86 1.05 -27.16
N VAL A 783 -6.52 0.21 -26.36
CA VAL A 783 -7.82 0.54 -25.74
C VAL A 783 -7.68 1.68 -24.72
N ARG A 784 -6.62 1.65 -23.91
CA ARG A 784 -6.32 2.69 -22.91
C ARG A 784 -5.99 4.02 -23.59
N GLU A 785 -5.13 4.01 -24.60
CA GLU A 785 -4.81 5.20 -25.42
C GLU A 785 -6.06 5.75 -26.14
N PHE A 786 -6.91 4.87 -26.69
CA PHE A 786 -8.17 5.27 -27.32
C PHE A 786 -9.08 6.06 -26.37
N ARG A 787 -9.07 5.70 -25.09
CA ARG A 787 -9.80 6.38 -24.03
C ARG A 787 -9.13 7.70 -23.63
N GLN A 788 -7.80 7.75 -23.52
CA GLN A 788 -7.05 8.98 -23.22
C GLN A 788 -7.33 10.09 -24.24
N ASP A 789 -7.48 9.75 -25.52
CA ASP A 789 -7.89 10.68 -26.57
C ASP A 789 -9.34 11.19 -26.43
N ARG A 790 -10.13 10.58 -25.54
CA ARG A 790 -11.58 10.75 -25.40
C ARG A 790 -12.00 10.89 -23.93
N PRO A 791 -11.50 11.91 -23.20
CA PRO A 791 -11.84 12.11 -21.79
C PRO A 791 -13.35 12.34 -21.57
N TRP A 792 -14.10 12.69 -22.62
CA TRP A 792 -15.56 12.78 -22.59
C TRP A 792 -16.26 11.43 -22.33
N LEU A 793 -15.59 10.29 -22.54
CA LEU A 793 -16.14 8.97 -22.25
C LEU A 793 -16.44 8.77 -20.76
N ARG A 794 -15.80 9.56 -19.88
CA ARG A 794 -16.09 9.60 -18.43
C ARG A 794 -17.51 10.06 -18.11
N SER A 795 -18.15 10.85 -18.97
CA SER A 795 -19.52 11.36 -18.74
C SER A 795 -20.57 10.26 -18.82
N ASP A 796 -21.62 10.38 -18.01
CA ASP A 796 -22.78 9.47 -17.99
C ASP A 796 -23.38 9.31 -19.40
N ILE A 797 -23.97 8.14 -19.65
CA ILE A 797 -24.63 7.88 -20.93
C ILE A 797 -25.91 8.71 -21.00
N ASP A 798 -26.06 9.54 -22.03
CA ASP A 798 -27.21 10.42 -22.22
C ASP A 798 -28.12 9.95 -23.38
N PRO A 799 -29.26 9.30 -23.08
CA PRO A 799 -30.25 8.95 -24.09
C PRO A 799 -30.81 10.15 -24.86
N GLY A 800 -30.73 11.37 -24.29
CA GLY A 800 -31.16 12.62 -24.91
C GLY A 800 -30.31 13.06 -26.09
N THR A 801 -29.02 12.73 -26.08
CA THR A 801 -28.11 12.88 -27.25
C THR A 801 -28.18 11.67 -28.17
N GLY A 802 -28.98 10.67 -27.82
CA GLY A 802 -29.20 9.41 -28.52
C GLY A 802 -28.06 8.41 -28.38
N GLU A 803 -27.25 8.55 -27.32
CA GLU A 803 -26.47 7.44 -26.79
C GLU A 803 -27.41 6.34 -26.26
N ALA A 804 -26.89 5.13 -26.15
CA ALA A 804 -27.67 3.99 -25.68
C ALA A 804 -26.72 2.89 -25.22
N PHE A 805 -27.19 2.00 -24.35
CA PHE A 805 -26.46 0.79 -24.01
C PHE A 805 -27.44 -0.31 -23.57
N GLY A 806 -27.01 -1.55 -23.69
CA GLY A 806 -27.88 -2.70 -23.46
C GLY A 806 -27.13 -4.01 -23.53
N TYR A 807 -27.90 -5.09 -23.41
CA TYR A 807 -27.46 -6.41 -23.83
C TYR A 807 -28.51 -7.06 -24.72
N ARG A 808 -28.09 -7.98 -25.58
CA ARG A 808 -28.99 -8.73 -26.47
C ARG A 808 -29.90 -9.64 -25.65
N HIS A 809 -31.22 -9.40 -25.74
CA HIS A 809 -32.23 -10.19 -25.03
C HIS A 809 -33.27 -10.80 -26.00
N PRO A 810 -33.62 -12.10 -25.87
CA PRO A 810 -33.05 -13.07 -24.91
C PRO A 810 -31.59 -13.43 -25.23
N THR A 811 -30.82 -13.84 -24.23
CA THR A 811 -29.37 -14.12 -24.36
C THR A 811 -29.07 -15.25 -25.35
N ASN A 812 -29.93 -16.28 -25.42
CA ASN A 812 -29.79 -17.42 -26.34
C ASN A 812 -28.40 -18.08 -26.32
N GLY A 813 -27.75 -18.13 -25.16
CA GLY A 813 -26.44 -18.76 -24.98
C GLY A 813 -25.25 -17.79 -24.95
N SER A 814 -25.45 -16.50 -25.21
CA SER A 814 -24.40 -15.48 -25.12
C SER A 814 -24.91 -14.20 -24.47
N VAL A 815 -24.09 -13.59 -23.62
CA VAL A 815 -24.34 -12.27 -23.03
C VAL A 815 -23.56 -11.26 -23.87
N LEU A 816 -24.19 -10.77 -24.94
CA LEU A 816 -23.64 -9.72 -25.78
C LEU A 816 -24.05 -8.35 -25.25
N TYR A 817 -23.10 -7.60 -24.72
CA TYR A 817 -23.27 -6.20 -24.36
C TYR A 817 -23.01 -5.30 -25.57
N TYR A 818 -23.75 -4.19 -25.65
CA TYR A 818 -23.56 -3.17 -26.67
C TYR A 818 -23.73 -1.76 -26.12
N ALA A 819 -23.07 -0.79 -26.75
CA ALA A 819 -23.26 0.63 -26.45
C ALA A 819 -23.10 1.50 -27.69
N VAL A 820 -23.75 2.67 -27.67
CA VAL A 820 -23.55 3.78 -28.59
C VAL A 820 -23.16 4.99 -27.77
N ARG A 821 -21.98 5.54 -28.03
CA ARG A 821 -21.44 6.75 -27.38
C ARG A 821 -21.25 7.87 -28.40
N ARG A 822 -21.38 9.13 -27.99
CA ARG A 822 -21.29 10.29 -28.88
C ARG A 822 -20.43 11.38 -28.26
N SER A 823 -19.51 11.92 -29.05
CA SER A 823 -18.72 13.05 -28.59
C SER A 823 -19.63 14.27 -28.34
N PRO A 824 -19.35 15.09 -27.31
CA PRO A 824 -20.18 16.26 -26.98
C PRO A 824 -20.28 17.31 -28.11
N ASP A 825 -19.26 17.36 -28.98
CA ASP A 825 -19.21 18.25 -30.15
C ASP A 825 -19.87 17.64 -31.41
N GLY A 826 -20.30 16.38 -31.33
CA GLY A 826 -20.92 15.64 -32.42
C GLY A 826 -19.95 15.18 -33.52
N SER A 827 -18.63 15.31 -33.33
CA SER A 827 -17.62 14.91 -34.32
C SER A 827 -17.48 13.40 -34.52
N GLU A 828 -17.83 12.59 -33.51
CA GLU A 828 -17.77 11.13 -33.61
C GLU A 828 -18.93 10.43 -32.89
N THR A 829 -19.33 9.29 -33.44
CA THR A 829 -20.18 8.29 -32.78
C THR A 829 -19.42 6.96 -32.72
N LEU A 830 -19.44 6.32 -31.55
CA LEU A 830 -18.89 5.00 -31.32
C LEU A 830 -20.01 3.98 -31.19
N LEU A 831 -19.78 2.79 -31.73
CA LEU A 831 -20.63 1.62 -31.56
C LEU A 831 -19.76 0.49 -31.00
N VAL A 832 -20.13 -0.02 -29.85
CA VAL A 832 -19.38 -1.02 -29.09
C VAL A 832 -20.18 -2.31 -29.04
N ALA A 833 -19.51 -3.45 -29.19
CA ALA A 833 -20.05 -4.78 -28.92
C ALA A 833 -19.01 -5.62 -28.17
N CYS A 834 -19.43 -6.22 -27.07
CA CYS A 834 -18.59 -7.08 -26.22
C CYS A 834 -19.34 -8.39 -25.93
N ASN A 835 -18.79 -9.53 -26.31
CA ASN A 835 -19.30 -10.84 -25.91
C ASN A 835 -18.72 -11.21 -24.54
N VAL A 836 -19.34 -10.73 -23.46
CA VAL A 836 -18.78 -10.84 -22.11
C VAL A 836 -18.92 -12.24 -21.49
N GLU A 837 -19.79 -13.09 -22.05
CA GLU A 837 -19.99 -14.47 -21.58
C GLU A 837 -20.73 -15.33 -22.61
N GLY A 838 -20.43 -16.63 -22.69
CA GLY A 838 -21.24 -17.61 -23.41
C GLY A 838 -20.62 -18.08 -24.72
N VAL A 839 -21.43 -18.48 -25.70
CA VAL A 839 -20.93 -19.02 -26.98
C VAL A 839 -20.57 -17.89 -27.98
N PRO A 840 -19.84 -18.19 -29.06
CA PRO A 840 -19.52 -17.20 -30.09
C PRO A 840 -20.78 -16.61 -30.74
N VAL A 841 -20.70 -15.34 -31.12
CA VAL A 841 -21.85 -14.59 -31.63
C VAL A 841 -21.48 -13.68 -32.80
N ASP A 842 -22.30 -13.71 -33.85
CA ASP A 842 -22.17 -12.79 -34.98
C ASP A 842 -22.85 -11.45 -34.66
N VAL A 843 -22.14 -10.36 -34.97
CA VAL A 843 -22.62 -8.99 -34.83
C VAL A 843 -22.42 -8.19 -36.12
N THR A 844 -23.32 -7.26 -36.39
CA THR A 844 -23.25 -6.34 -37.53
C THR A 844 -23.58 -4.93 -37.05
N VAL A 845 -23.05 -3.91 -37.72
CA VAL A 845 -23.37 -2.51 -37.41
C VAL A 845 -24.87 -2.26 -37.53
N GLU A 846 -25.50 -2.75 -38.62
CA GLU A 846 -26.95 -2.61 -38.84
C GLU A 846 -27.77 -3.26 -37.71
N GLY A 847 -27.40 -4.49 -37.31
CA GLY A 847 -28.10 -5.23 -36.27
C GLY A 847 -28.00 -4.55 -34.90
N LEU A 848 -26.80 -4.11 -34.51
CA LEU A 848 -26.57 -3.46 -33.22
C LEU A 848 -27.24 -2.09 -33.12
N LEU A 849 -27.21 -1.27 -34.18
CA LEU A 849 -27.94 -0.01 -34.21
C LEU A 849 -29.45 -0.22 -34.06
N ALA A 850 -29.99 -1.27 -34.69
CA ALA A 850 -31.40 -1.66 -34.53
C ALA A 850 -31.71 -2.10 -33.09
N GLU A 851 -30.84 -2.90 -32.46
CA GLU A 851 -30.96 -3.31 -31.05
C GLU A 851 -30.92 -2.10 -30.10
N ALA A 852 -30.00 -1.15 -30.33
CA ALA A 852 -29.88 0.08 -29.57
C ALA A 852 -31.03 1.09 -29.81
N GLY A 853 -31.96 0.80 -30.73
CA GLY A 853 -33.02 1.73 -31.12
C GLY A 853 -32.50 3.01 -31.79
N ASN A 854 -31.25 2.98 -32.27
CA ASN A 854 -30.57 4.12 -32.86
C ASN A 854 -30.98 4.30 -34.32
N ARG A 855 -31.14 5.55 -34.76
CA ARG A 855 -31.57 5.90 -36.13
C ARG A 855 -30.43 6.37 -37.03
N THR A 856 -29.19 6.38 -36.53
CA THR A 856 -28.01 6.60 -37.36
C THR A 856 -27.95 5.53 -38.44
N GLY A 857 -27.61 5.92 -39.67
CA GLY A 857 -27.48 4.98 -40.78
C GLY A 857 -26.30 4.02 -40.58
N SER A 858 -26.39 2.82 -41.14
CA SER A 858 -25.34 1.79 -41.12
C SER A 858 -24.16 2.08 -42.07
N ASP A 859 -24.24 3.16 -42.86
CA ASP A 859 -23.15 3.64 -43.71
C ASP A 859 -22.17 4.53 -42.94
N GLY A 860 -20.89 4.50 -43.35
CA GLY A 860 -19.86 5.42 -42.85
C GLY A 860 -19.12 4.97 -41.58
N TRP A 861 -19.28 3.71 -41.18
CA TRP A 861 -18.59 3.14 -40.02
C TRP A 861 -17.26 2.50 -40.43
N SER A 862 -16.24 2.62 -39.59
CA SER A 862 -14.95 1.94 -39.72
C SER A 862 -14.60 1.23 -38.41
N VAL A 863 -13.75 0.20 -38.45
CA VAL A 863 -13.32 -0.51 -37.22
C VAL A 863 -12.26 0.33 -36.53
N ALA A 864 -12.52 0.72 -35.29
CA ALA A 864 -11.61 1.51 -34.46
C ALA A 864 -10.74 0.62 -33.56
N LEU A 865 -11.35 -0.39 -32.94
CA LEU A 865 -10.68 -1.39 -32.09
C LEU A 865 -11.32 -2.76 -32.36
N ALA A 866 -10.54 -3.83 -32.37
CA ALA A 866 -11.03 -5.20 -32.47
C ALA A 866 -10.08 -6.15 -31.74
N SER A 867 -10.62 -7.11 -30.99
CA SER A 867 -9.80 -8.09 -30.29
C SER A 867 -8.94 -8.89 -31.27
N PRO A 868 -7.70 -9.27 -30.87
CA PRO A 868 -6.78 -9.98 -31.76
C PRO A 868 -7.35 -11.27 -32.40
N SER A 869 -8.14 -12.01 -31.63
CA SER A 869 -8.85 -13.26 -31.99
C SER A 869 -9.88 -13.10 -33.11
N THR A 870 -10.47 -11.91 -33.31
CA THR A 870 -11.52 -11.68 -34.30
C THR A 870 -11.03 -11.74 -35.75
N GLY A 871 -9.71 -11.68 -35.97
CA GLY A 871 -9.09 -11.57 -37.30
C GLY A 871 -9.46 -10.28 -38.06
N THR A 872 -10.06 -9.31 -37.37
CA THR A 872 -10.42 -7.99 -37.90
C THR A 872 -9.40 -6.97 -37.44
N GLU A 873 -8.90 -6.13 -38.35
CA GLU A 873 -7.93 -5.08 -38.02
C GLU A 873 -8.61 -3.71 -37.95
N ALA A 874 -8.12 -2.85 -37.06
CA ALA A 874 -8.50 -1.44 -37.03
C ALA A 874 -8.12 -0.75 -38.35
N SER A 875 -9.06 0.02 -38.92
CA SER A 875 -8.88 0.67 -40.21
C SER A 875 -9.83 1.84 -40.38
N ASP A 876 -9.40 2.88 -41.09
CA ASP A 876 -10.27 3.97 -41.55
C ASP A 876 -11.14 3.57 -42.76
N ALA A 877 -10.98 2.35 -43.28
CA ALA A 877 -11.81 1.85 -44.36
C ALA A 877 -13.26 1.65 -43.88
N VAL A 878 -14.20 2.27 -44.61
CA VAL A 878 -15.63 2.09 -44.33
C VAL A 878 -16.01 0.63 -44.56
N VAL A 879 -16.60 0.01 -43.54
CA VAL A 879 -17.12 -1.36 -43.62
C VAL A 879 -18.52 -1.38 -44.23
N ASP A 880 -18.87 -2.49 -44.86
CA ASP A 880 -20.28 -2.79 -45.16
C ASP A 880 -20.96 -3.15 -43.84
N GLY A 881 -21.89 -2.30 -43.38
CA GLY A 881 -22.55 -2.46 -42.08
C GLY A 881 -23.41 -3.72 -41.94
N SER A 882 -23.59 -4.49 -43.01
CA SER A 882 -24.26 -5.80 -43.02
C SER A 882 -23.30 -7.00 -42.90
N ASN A 883 -21.98 -6.78 -43.06
CA ASN A 883 -21.00 -7.85 -42.91
C ASN A 883 -20.82 -8.23 -41.44
N PRO A 884 -20.93 -9.53 -41.08
CA PRO A 884 -20.77 -9.96 -39.70
C PRO A 884 -19.31 -9.96 -39.26
N VAL A 885 -19.10 -9.59 -38.00
CA VAL A 885 -17.90 -9.92 -37.23
C VAL A 885 -18.31 -10.95 -36.19
N THR A 886 -17.59 -12.08 -36.13
CA THR A 886 -17.79 -13.10 -35.10
C THR A 886 -16.98 -12.71 -33.87
N LEU A 887 -17.64 -12.64 -32.73
CA LEU A 887 -17.00 -12.44 -31.42
C LEU A 887 -17.03 -13.77 -30.67
N GLU A 888 -15.85 -14.33 -30.37
CA GLU A 888 -15.72 -15.44 -29.42
C GLU A 888 -16.06 -14.95 -28.00
N THR A 889 -16.10 -15.84 -27.01
CA THR A 889 -16.20 -15.41 -25.61
C THR A 889 -15.08 -14.43 -25.29
N ALA A 890 -15.37 -13.41 -24.49
CA ALA A 890 -14.42 -12.37 -24.12
C ALA A 890 -13.95 -11.44 -25.27
N ASP A 891 -14.46 -11.59 -26.50
CA ASP A 891 -14.10 -10.68 -27.59
C ASP A 891 -14.90 -9.35 -27.58
N ALA A 892 -14.29 -8.34 -28.19
CA ALA A 892 -14.84 -7.01 -28.39
C ALA A 892 -14.54 -6.46 -29.78
N VAL A 893 -15.41 -5.57 -30.22
CA VAL A 893 -15.18 -4.72 -31.39
C VAL A 893 -15.82 -3.36 -31.16
N VAL A 894 -15.11 -2.32 -31.60
CA VAL A 894 -15.56 -0.92 -31.59
C VAL A 894 -15.53 -0.42 -33.02
N TRP A 895 -16.68 0.07 -33.49
CA TRP A 895 -16.76 0.86 -34.70
C TRP A 895 -16.85 2.34 -34.38
N ARG A 896 -16.28 3.15 -35.26
CA ARG A 896 -16.36 4.61 -35.21
C ARG A 896 -16.98 5.12 -36.50
N ARG A 897 -17.81 6.15 -36.35
CA ARG A 897 -18.32 6.97 -37.45
C ARG A 897 -17.99 8.42 -37.15
N SER A 898 -17.18 9.04 -38.01
CA SER A 898 -16.93 10.48 -37.99
C SER A 898 -18.09 11.20 -38.64
N GLU A 899 -18.56 12.28 -38.03
CA GLU A 899 -19.55 13.18 -38.64
C GLU A 899 -18.81 14.41 -39.20
N GLU A 900 -19.15 14.81 -40.44
CA GLU A 900 -18.55 15.98 -41.14
C GLU A 900 -19.08 17.34 -40.65
#